data_AF-A0A518DC84-F1
#
_entry.id   AF-A0A518DC84-F1
#
_cell.length_a   1.000
_cell.length_b   1.000
_cell.length_c   1.000
_cell.angle_alpha   90.00
_cell.angle_beta   90.00
_cell.angle_gamma   90.00
#
_symmetry.space_group_name_H-M   'P 1'
#
loop_
_entity.id
_entity.type
_entity.pdbx_description
1 polymer ?
#
loop_
_entity_poly.entity_id
_entity_poly.type
_entity_poly.pdbx_seq_one_letter_code
_entity_poly.pdbx_strand_id
1 'polypeptide(L)'
;MLPSIARQPFAVAIETAVLAVALAAGHAMAQSPADSLFGGPLRWASTGPLVQPVSDERHPILAVKDPSVVYHDGKWHVYATTAVDRGGWSIVYLSFEDWERAADAKPYYLDQTPGLGGYHCAPQVFYFRPHKKWYLVYQSQHPQYSTTDDLSKPGTWTAPKDLLPARTEGMPRLPIDYWVICDQTHAYLFFTGDNGRMYRSRTKIDDFPSGFSNPVVAIDETRELLFEGSMTYKIKGMDKYLTLVEGLGPSRYYRAFTAERLDGAWTPVPGADSFRNPFAGVANVSFKEGAADWTDDISHGELLRDGYDETLTVDLDNLRMLFQGRDPAVNTGYHELPYKLGIIERITADEQDDAPEPQAREESPRREATRPRRPEGGLGGPIVVGPDDKPAFDDPPADYKKVRAEIPHGKLEMIQYESGSVGTTRKMNVYTPPGYSDDRRYPVLYLLHGIGGDETEWQRFCQPETILDNLIADGLAEPMIVVMPNGRAQENDRAVGNVFASAPAFARFEADLLDDVIPTIESRYSVAADREHRALAGLSMGGGQALNFGLGNLDVFAWVGGFSSAPNTQPPAELVPDPAAAREQLKLLWLACGDQDGLIRISQGVHGYLKEHDVPHVWHVDSHGHDPTEWGANLYLFAQRIFIK
;
A
#
# COMPACT_ATOMS: atom_id res chain seq x y z
N MET A 1 46.75 -72.91 17.43
CA MET A 1 46.94 -71.73 18.29
C MET A 1 46.93 -70.50 17.41
N LEU A 2 46.02 -69.56 17.67
CA LEU A 2 45.92 -68.28 16.96
C LEU A 2 47.26 -67.53 16.98
N PRO A 3 47.76 -67.02 15.83
CA PRO A 3 48.84 -66.07 15.82
C PRO A 3 48.32 -64.63 15.72
N SER A 4 48.95 -63.76 16.51
CA SER A 4 48.88 -62.30 16.46
C SER A 4 49.34 -61.78 15.10
N ILE A 5 48.57 -60.87 14.48
CA ILE A 5 48.99 -60.14 13.28
C ILE A 5 48.98 -58.65 13.59
N ALA A 6 50.18 -58.09 13.63
CA ALA A 6 50.48 -56.67 13.67
C ALA A 6 50.23 -56.01 12.30
N ARG A 7 49.88 -54.72 12.34
CA ARG A 7 49.40 -53.91 11.23
C ARG A 7 50.52 -53.35 10.33
N GLN A 8 50.10 -53.09 9.08
CA GLN A 8 50.61 -52.18 8.03
C GLN A 8 51.54 -52.77 6.95
N PRO A 9 51.58 -52.21 5.72
CA PRO A 9 50.63 -51.34 5.01
C PRO A 9 50.27 -51.87 3.60
N PHE A 10 49.13 -51.48 3.03
CA PHE A 10 48.91 -51.57 1.58
C PHE A 10 48.20 -50.33 1.07
N ALA A 11 48.87 -49.65 0.14
CA ALA A 11 48.31 -48.61 -0.71
C ALA A 11 47.38 -49.24 -1.74
N VAL A 12 46.22 -48.62 -1.96
CA VAL A 12 45.43 -48.76 -3.19
C VAL A 12 44.95 -47.37 -3.58
N ALA A 13 45.28 -47.01 -4.81
CA ALA A 13 44.91 -45.77 -5.48
C ALA A 13 43.39 -45.66 -5.62
N ILE A 14 42.86 -44.45 -5.44
CA ILE A 14 41.49 -44.09 -5.82
C ILE A 14 41.59 -43.09 -6.96
N GLU A 15 41.01 -43.48 -8.09
CA GLU A 15 40.89 -42.70 -9.32
C GLU A 15 40.05 -41.43 -9.09
N THR A 16 40.55 -40.34 -9.67
CA THR A 16 39.88 -39.05 -9.82
C THR A 16 38.85 -39.13 -10.94
N ALA A 17 37.56 -38.97 -10.60
CA ALA A 17 36.53 -38.59 -11.55
C ALA A 17 36.24 -37.08 -11.40
N VAL A 18 36.63 -36.32 -12.42
CA VAL A 18 36.30 -34.90 -12.58
C VAL A 18 34.85 -34.81 -13.06
N LEU A 19 33.96 -34.24 -12.25
CA LEU A 19 32.66 -33.76 -12.71
C LEU A 19 32.72 -32.24 -12.82
N ALA A 20 32.81 -31.74 -14.06
CA ALA A 20 32.65 -30.34 -14.37
C ALA A 20 31.19 -29.94 -14.16
N VAL A 21 30.92 -29.15 -13.12
CA VAL A 21 29.65 -28.42 -12.98
C VAL A 21 29.86 -27.06 -13.63
N ALA A 22 29.22 -26.84 -14.77
CA ALA A 22 29.15 -25.53 -15.40
C ALA A 22 28.37 -24.58 -14.48
N LEU A 23 29.03 -23.51 -14.05
CA LEU A 23 28.40 -22.33 -13.48
C LEU A 23 27.54 -21.66 -14.55
N ALA A 24 26.24 -21.94 -14.55
CA ALA A 24 25.28 -21.06 -15.20
C ALA A 24 25.01 -19.88 -14.24
N ALA A 25 25.67 -18.77 -14.49
CA ALA A 25 25.27 -17.48 -13.92
C ALA A 25 23.84 -17.19 -14.37
N GLY A 26 22.89 -17.19 -13.42
CA GLY A 26 21.56 -16.64 -13.64
C GLY A 26 21.66 -15.13 -13.82
N HIS A 27 22.02 -14.70 -15.03
CA HIS A 27 21.60 -13.39 -15.49
C HIS A 27 20.07 -13.42 -15.46
N ALA A 28 19.45 -12.49 -14.72
CA ALA A 28 18.09 -12.08 -15.04
C ALA A 28 18.14 -11.66 -16.51
N MET A 29 17.64 -12.51 -17.40
CA MET A 29 17.40 -12.09 -18.77
C MET A 29 16.43 -10.93 -18.66
N ALA A 30 16.90 -9.72 -19.00
CA ALA A 30 15.99 -8.66 -19.39
C ALA A 30 15.05 -9.27 -20.44
N GLN A 31 13.75 -9.28 -20.13
CA GLN A 31 12.75 -9.76 -21.08
C GLN A 31 13.01 -9.05 -22.41
N SER A 32 13.03 -9.83 -23.49
CA SER A 32 13.08 -9.21 -24.80
C SER A 32 11.81 -8.35 -24.95
N PRO A 33 11.83 -7.22 -25.67
CA PRO A 33 10.62 -6.42 -25.92
C PRO A 33 9.45 -7.25 -26.49
N ALA A 34 9.74 -8.41 -27.08
CA ALA A 34 8.76 -9.36 -27.60
C ALA A 34 8.00 -10.16 -26.53
N ASP A 35 8.45 -10.19 -25.27
CA ASP A 35 7.81 -10.96 -24.17
C ASP A 35 6.93 -10.09 -23.24
N SER A 36 6.91 -8.76 -23.43
CA SER A 36 6.06 -7.82 -22.68
C SER A 36 4.63 -7.80 -23.24
N LEU A 37 3.61 -7.82 -22.38
CA LEU A 37 2.19 -7.72 -22.79
C LEU A 37 1.93 -6.48 -23.67
N PHE A 38 2.64 -5.39 -23.40
CA PHE A 38 2.49 -4.14 -24.11
C PHE A 38 3.57 -3.93 -25.18
N GLY A 39 4.46 -4.90 -25.44
CA GLY A 39 5.54 -4.74 -26.43
C GLY A 39 6.64 -3.75 -26.01
N GLY A 40 6.73 -3.39 -24.73
CA GLY A 40 7.71 -2.46 -24.16
C GLY A 40 7.19 -1.71 -22.93
N PRO A 41 7.99 -0.78 -22.36
CA PRO A 41 7.54 0.11 -21.29
C PRO A 41 6.37 0.99 -21.73
N LEU A 42 5.36 1.12 -20.88
CA LEU A 42 4.24 2.04 -21.13
C LEU A 42 4.69 3.48 -20.96
N ARG A 43 4.29 4.34 -21.91
CA ARG A 43 4.41 5.80 -21.84
C ARG A 43 3.12 6.43 -22.31
N TRP A 44 2.74 7.53 -21.71
CA TRP A 44 1.47 8.21 -21.97
C TRP A 44 1.65 9.70 -22.16
N ALA A 45 0.80 10.31 -22.98
CA ALA A 45 0.66 11.75 -23.11
C ALA A 45 -0.72 12.20 -22.61
N SER A 46 -0.73 13.00 -21.55
CA SER A 46 -1.93 13.60 -20.96
C SER A 46 -2.34 14.87 -21.69
N THR A 47 -3.65 15.05 -21.86
CA THR A 47 -4.25 16.36 -22.12
C THR A 47 -4.19 17.24 -20.87
N GLY A 48 -4.55 18.51 -21.03
CA GLY A 48 -5.02 19.32 -19.89
C GLY A 48 -6.38 18.80 -19.38
N PRO A 49 -6.97 19.44 -18.34
CA PRO A 49 -8.31 19.08 -17.88
C PRO A 49 -9.34 19.43 -18.97
N LEU A 50 -10.09 18.42 -19.42
CA LEU A 50 -11.10 18.51 -20.48
C LEU A 50 -12.51 18.73 -19.90
N VAL A 51 -12.81 18.10 -18.77
CA VAL A 51 -14.11 18.23 -18.07
C VAL A 51 -13.88 18.86 -16.71
N GLN A 52 -14.58 19.97 -16.47
CA GLN A 52 -14.51 20.74 -15.24
C GLN A 52 -15.83 20.62 -14.47
N PRO A 53 -15.82 20.80 -13.14
CA PRO A 53 -17.03 21.04 -12.36
C PRO A 53 -17.84 22.21 -12.92
N VAL A 54 -19.10 21.95 -13.25
CA VAL A 54 -20.08 22.97 -13.61
C VAL A 54 -21.06 23.05 -12.46
N SER A 55 -21.36 24.25 -11.98
CA SER A 55 -22.38 24.44 -10.94
C SER A 55 -23.63 25.10 -11.51
N ASP A 56 -24.78 24.80 -10.92
CA ASP A 56 -26.02 25.55 -11.11
C ASP A 56 -26.67 25.89 -9.75
N GLU A 57 -27.86 26.49 -9.74
CA GLU A 57 -28.56 26.89 -8.51
C GLU A 57 -28.84 25.73 -7.54
N ARG A 58 -28.89 24.48 -8.02
CA ARG A 58 -29.20 23.28 -7.24
C ARG A 58 -27.98 22.40 -6.98
N HIS A 59 -26.94 22.51 -7.81
CA HIS A 59 -25.77 21.63 -7.79
C HIS A 59 -24.49 22.46 -7.65
N PRO A 60 -24.02 22.77 -6.41
CA PRO A 60 -22.76 23.46 -6.16
C PRO A 60 -21.58 22.47 -6.28
N ILE A 61 -21.30 22.02 -7.50
CA ILE A 61 -20.31 20.97 -7.78
C ILE A 61 -18.89 21.47 -7.57
N LEU A 62 -18.15 20.78 -6.71
CA LEU A 62 -16.73 21.01 -6.43
C LEU A 62 -15.81 20.14 -7.30
N ALA A 63 -16.26 18.94 -7.67
CA ALA A 63 -15.45 17.95 -8.34
C ALA A 63 -16.28 17.11 -9.32
N VAL A 64 -15.64 16.69 -10.42
CA VAL A 64 -16.14 15.65 -11.33
C VAL A 64 -15.14 14.50 -11.31
N LYS A 65 -15.65 13.29 -11.08
CA LYS A 65 -14.89 12.14 -10.61
C LYS A 65 -15.34 10.83 -11.25
N ASP A 66 -14.55 9.78 -11.06
CA ASP A 66 -14.90 8.37 -11.31
C ASP A 66 -15.64 8.16 -12.65
N PRO A 67 -15.04 8.55 -13.79
CA PRO A 67 -15.75 8.58 -15.05
C PRO A 67 -15.95 7.18 -15.63
N SER A 68 -17.09 7.00 -16.28
CA SER A 68 -17.33 5.92 -17.23
C SER A 68 -17.76 6.44 -18.60
N VAL A 69 -17.24 5.82 -19.67
CA VAL A 69 -17.30 6.36 -21.03
C VAL A 69 -17.55 5.31 -22.12
N VAL A 70 -18.41 5.64 -23.08
CA VAL A 70 -18.58 4.93 -24.35
C VAL A 70 -18.64 5.89 -25.54
N TYR A 71 -18.22 5.42 -26.72
CA TYR A 71 -18.50 6.08 -27.98
C TYR A 71 -19.65 5.35 -28.70
N HIS A 72 -20.74 6.06 -28.97
CA HIS A 72 -21.93 5.50 -29.60
C HIS A 72 -22.65 6.58 -30.43
N ASP A 73 -23.20 6.20 -31.59
CA ASP A 73 -23.94 7.10 -32.49
C ASP A 73 -23.24 8.44 -32.76
N GLY A 74 -21.92 8.39 -32.97
CA GLY A 74 -21.10 9.54 -33.33
C GLY A 74 -20.74 10.46 -32.15
N LYS A 75 -21.01 10.05 -30.90
CA LYS A 75 -20.74 10.85 -29.71
C LYS A 75 -20.08 10.06 -28.60
N TRP A 76 -19.28 10.75 -27.81
CA TRP A 76 -18.89 10.31 -26.48
C TRP A 76 -20.08 10.49 -25.53
N HIS A 77 -20.29 9.50 -24.68
CA HIS A 77 -21.23 9.52 -23.57
C HIS A 77 -20.44 9.26 -22.30
N VAL A 78 -20.35 10.26 -21.43
CA VAL A 78 -19.60 10.19 -20.17
C VAL A 78 -20.58 10.29 -19.01
N TYR A 79 -20.49 9.32 -18.09
CA TYR A 79 -21.10 9.38 -16.77
C TYR A 79 -19.99 9.59 -15.75
N ALA A 80 -20.17 10.49 -14.79
CA ALA A 80 -19.14 10.77 -13.80
C ALA A 80 -19.78 11.10 -12.45
N THR A 81 -19.11 10.78 -11.36
CA THR A 81 -19.48 11.24 -10.03
C THR A 81 -19.39 12.76 -9.96
N THR A 82 -20.36 13.42 -9.32
CA THR A 82 -20.27 14.81 -8.86
C THR A 82 -20.17 14.85 -7.34
N ALA A 83 -19.28 15.69 -6.81
CA ALA A 83 -19.14 15.93 -5.38
C ALA A 83 -19.48 17.38 -5.01
N VAL A 84 -20.16 17.58 -3.88
CA VAL A 84 -20.52 18.90 -3.31
C VAL A 84 -19.94 19.09 -1.90
N ASP A 85 -19.93 20.35 -1.42
CA ASP A 85 -19.23 20.86 -0.22
C ASP A 85 -19.62 20.27 1.16
N ARG A 86 -20.36 19.16 1.21
CA ARG A 86 -20.78 18.46 2.45
C ARG A 86 -20.78 16.94 2.34
N GLY A 87 -20.06 16.40 1.35
CA GLY A 87 -20.02 14.95 1.12
C GLY A 87 -21.29 14.40 0.46
N GLY A 88 -21.97 15.20 -0.35
CA GLY A 88 -23.02 14.72 -1.25
C GLY A 88 -22.40 14.22 -2.56
N TRP A 89 -22.83 13.04 -3.03
CA TRP A 89 -22.31 12.38 -4.22
C TRP A 89 -23.47 11.96 -5.12
N SER A 90 -23.43 12.37 -6.37
CA SER A 90 -24.42 12.03 -7.40
C SER A 90 -23.69 11.72 -8.72
N ILE A 91 -24.44 11.51 -9.80
CA ILE A 91 -23.89 11.24 -11.13
C ILE A 91 -24.28 12.37 -12.09
N VAL A 92 -23.34 12.81 -12.93
CA VAL A 92 -23.59 13.69 -14.09
C VAL A 92 -23.40 12.91 -15.38
N TYR A 93 -24.22 13.23 -16.37
CA TYR A 93 -24.07 12.79 -17.76
C TYR A 93 -23.64 13.95 -18.65
N LEU A 94 -22.69 13.66 -19.54
CA LEU A 94 -22.18 14.57 -20.57
C LEU A 94 -22.16 13.84 -21.92
N SER A 95 -22.42 14.58 -22.99
CA SER A 95 -22.27 14.06 -24.35
C SER A 95 -21.80 15.11 -25.32
N PHE A 96 -20.86 14.71 -26.18
CA PHE A 96 -20.15 15.58 -27.11
C PHE A 96 -19.59 14.74 -28.26
N GLU A 97 -19.37 15.37 -29.42
CA GLU A 97 -18.93 14.67 -30.65
C GLU A 97 -17.43 14.33 -30.60
N ASP A 98 -16.62 15.21 -29.99
CA ASP A 98 -15.17 15.08 -29.88
C ASP A 98 -14.66 15.68 -28.56
N TRP A 99 -13.50 15.24 -28.09
CA TRP A 99 -12.87 15.67 -26.84
C TRP A 99 -12.56 17.18 -26.80
N GLU A 100 -12.32 17.83 -27.93
CA GLU A 100 -12.19 19.30 -28.00
C GLU A 100 -13.48 20.02 -27.57
N ARG A 101 -14.62 19.34 -27.68
CA ARG A 101 -15.95 19.85 -27.30
C ARG A 101 -16.39 19.43 -25.91
N ALA A 102 -15.57 18.68 -25.16
CA ALA A 102 -15.93 18.18 -23.85
C ALA A 102 -16.27 19.32 -22.86
N ALA A 103 -15.52 20.43 -22.92
CA ALA A 103 -15.75 21.60 -22.06
C ALA A 103 -17.06 22.35 -22.38
N ASP A 104 -17.58 22.23 -23.60
CA ASP A 104 -18.83 22.84 -24.04
C ASP A 104 -20.06 21.98 -23.69
N ALA A 105 -19.85 20.74 -23.26
CA ALA A 105 -20.91 19.78 -23.01
C ALA A 105 -21.80 20.25 -21.84
N LYS A 106 -23.12 20.32 -22.09
CA LYS A 106 -24.07 20.70 -21.06
C LYS A 106 -24.29 19.52 -20.09
N PRO A 107 -24.04 19.68 -18.77
CA PRO A 107 -24.28 18.63 -17.81
C PRO A 107 -25.78 18.32 -17.67
N TYR A 108 -26.08 17.03 -17.54
CA TYR A 108 -27.36 16.54 -17.04
C TYR A 108 -27.12 15.81 -15.72
N TYR A 109 -27.56 16.38 -14.60
CA TYR A 109 -27.44 15.74 -13.28
C TYR A 109 -28.52 14.65 -13.12
N LEU A 110 -28.09 13.42 -12.84
CA LEU A 110 -28.97 12.25 -12.82
C LEU A 110 -29.94 12.25 -11.65
N ASP A 111 -29.69 13.02 -10.60
CA ASP A 111 -30.63 13.20 -9.48
C ASP A 111 -31.98 13.83 -9.89
N GLN A 112 -32.04 14.45 -11.07
CA GLN A 112 -33.27 14.93 -11.69
C GLN A 112 -34.09 13.79 -12.33
N THR A 113 -33.48 12.62 -12.52
CA THR A 113 -34.15 11.42 -13.04
C THR A 113 -34.91 10.73 -11.91
N PRO A 114 -36.18 10.34 -12.11
CA PRO A 114 -36.97 9.71 -11.06
C PRO A 114 -36.29 8.49 -10.42
N GLY A 115 -36.08 8.57 -9.10
CA GLY A 115 -35.47 7.50 -8.31
C GLY A 115 -33.94 7.54 -8.20
N LEU A 116 -33.26 8.45 -8.91
CA LEU A 116 -31.79 8.57 -8.90
C LEU A 116 -31.27 9.75 -8.04
N GLY A 117 -32.14 10.38 -7.25
CA GLY A 117 -31.71 11.34 -6.24
C GLY A 117 -31.02 10.67 -5.04
N GLY A 118 -30.15 11.42 -4.34
CA GLY A 118 -29.41 10.90 -3.18
C GLY A 118 -28.03 10.37 -3.56
N TYR A 119 -27.54 9.41 -2.78
CA TYR A 119 -26.16 8.91 -2.88
C TYR A 119 -26.00 7.87 -3.99
N HIS A 120 -25.45 8.30 -5.13
CA HIS A 120 -25.07 7.45 -6.26
C HIS A 120 -23.73 7.93 -6.82
N CYS A 121 -22.73 7.06 -6.93
CA CYS A 121 -21.39 7.42 -7.43
C CYS A 121 -20.71 6.25 -8.14
N ALA A 122 -19.51 6.49 -8.67
CA ALA A 122 -18.67 5.52 -9.38
C ALA A 122 -19.46 4.72 -10.44
N PRO A 123 -20.03 5.41 -11.45
CA PRO A 123 -20.83 4.76 -12.49
C PRO A 123 -19.99 3.88 -13.41
N GLN A 124 -20.62 2.85 -13.98
CA GLN A 124 -20.14 2.07 -15.12
C GLN A 124 -21.28 1.89 -16.12
N VAL A 125 -21.10 2.35 -17.37
CA VAL A 125 -22.10 2.20 -18.44
C VAL A 125 -21.72 1.11 -19.44
N PHE A 126 -22.65 0.28 -19.91
CA PHE A 126 -22.41 -0.65 -21.03
C PHE A 126 -23.73 -1.11 -21.66
N TYR A 127 -23.67 -1.60 -22.90
CA TYR A 127 -24.82 -2.19 -23.58
C TYR A 127 -24.85 -3.70 -23.35
N PHE A 128 -25.90 -4.20 -22.72
CA PHE A 128 -26.10 -5.64 -22.55
C PHE A 128 -26.90 -6.19 -23.73
N ARG A 129 -26.19 -6.79 -24.70
CA ARG A 129 -26.79 -7.29 -25.96
C ARG A 129 -27.93 -8.28 -25.76
N PRO A 130 -27.90 -9.24 -24.81
CA PRO A 130 -29.01 -10.18 -24.63
C PRO A 130 -30.33 -9.51 -24.30
N HIS A 131 -30.31 -8.39 -23.56
CA HIS A 131 -31.52 -7.62 -23.25
C HIS A 131 -31.81 -6.49 -24.23
N LYS A 132 -30.84 -6.15 -25.08
CA LYS A 132 -30.89 -4.97 -25.96
C LYS A 132 -31.08 -3.67 -25.17
N LYS A 133 -30.42 -3.55 -24.02
CA LYS A 133 -30.55 -2.42 -23.09
C LYS A 133 -29.19 -1.89 -22.70
N TRP A 134 -29.11 -0.59 -22.47
CA TRP A 134 -28.01 0.00 -21.73
C TRP A 134 -28.20 -0.22 -20.24
N TYR A 135 -27.10 -0.51 -19.57
CA TYR A 135 -26.98 -0.63 -18.13
C TYR A 135 -26.08 0.46 -17.60
N LEU A 136 -26.49 1.08 -16.51
CA LEU A 136 -25.65 1.94 -15.69
C LEU A 136 -25.57 1.28 -14.32
N VAL A 137 -24.41 0.73 -13.98
CA VAL A 137 -24.09 0.16 -12.67
C VAL A 137 -23.45 1.26 -11.84
N TYR A 138 -23.74 1.33 -10.55
CA TYR A 138 -23.19 2.36 -9.67
C TYR A 138 -23.26 1.95 -8.21
N GLN A 139 -22.54 2.69 -7.38
CA GLN A 139 -22.54 2.54 -5.94
C GLN A 139 -23.66 3.34 -5.30
N SER A 140 -24.48 2.67 -4.49
CA SER A 140 -25.46 3.27 -3.58
C SER A 140 -25.26 2.77 -2.14
N GLN A 141 -23.99 2.58 -1.74
CA GLN A 141 -23.48 1.68 -0.69
C GLN A 141 -23.32 0.24 -1.17
N HIS A 142 -24.40 -0.44 -1.54
CA HIS A 142 -24.36 -1.73 -2.23
C HIS A 142 -24.50 -1.53 -3.75
N PRO A 143 -24.22 -2.54 -4.60
CA PRO A 143 -24.26 -2.35 -6.04
C PRO A 143 -25.70 -2.27 -6.54
N GLN A 144 -26.01 -1.20 -7.25
CA GLN A 144 -27.27 -1.01 -7.93
C GLN A 144 -27.07 -0.78 -9.42
N TYR A 145 -28.16 -0.90 -10.17
CA TYR A 145 -28.19 -0.61 -11.60
C TYR A 145 -29.49 0.06 -12.02
N SER A 146 -29.38 0.81 -13.11
CA SER A 146 -30.49 1.33 -13.91
C SER A 146 -30.35 0.87 -15.35
N THR A 147 -31.46 0.89 -16.10
CA THR A 147 -31.45 0.56 -17.54
C THR A 147 -32.08 1.66 -18.39
N THR A 148 -31.68 1.78 -19.65
CA THR A 148 -32.36 2.59 -20.66
C THR A 148 -32.29 1.93 -22.04
N ASP A 149 -33.20 2.33 -22.93
CA ASP A 149 -33.14 2.01 -24.37
C ASP A 149 -32.23 2.98 -25.14
N ASP A 150 -31.98 4.18 -24.61
CA ASP A 150 -31.39 5.29 -25.36
C ASP A 150 -30.51 6.16 -24.46
N LEU A 151 -29.18 6.04 -24.60
CA LEU A 151 -28.21 6.83 -23.85
C LEU A 151 -28.37 8.34 -24.05
N SER A 152 -28.86 8.77 -25.21
CA SER A 152 -29.02 10.20 -25.52
C SER A 152 -30.11 10.86 -24.67
N LYS A 153 -30.94 10.07 -23.99
CA LYS A 153 -32.05 10.52 -23.14
C LYS A 153 -31.78 10.17 -21.67
N PRO A 154 -30.89 10.90 -20.96
CA PRO A 154 -30.50 10.55 -19.59
C PRO A 154 -31.67 10.55 -18.59
N GLY A 155 -32.76 11.28 -18.84
CA GLY A 155 -33.97 11.23 -18.02
C GLY A 155 -34.80 9.94 -18.15
N THR A 156 -34.36 8.96 -18.94
CA THR A 156 -35.06 7.67 -19.16
C THR A 156 -34.45 6.50 -18.42
N TRP A 157 -33.37 6.71 -17.66
CA TRP A 157 -32.85 5.68 -16.76
C TRP A 157 -33.94 5.23 -15.79
N THR A 158 -34.14 3.92 -15.68
CA THR A 158 -35.12 3.36 -14.73
C THR A 158 -34.71 3.65 -13.29
N ALA A 159 -35.68 3.59 -12.37
CA ALA A 159 -35.40 3.60 -10.94
C ALA A 159 -34.37 2.50 -10.55
N PRO A 160 -33.50 2.76 -9.56
CA PRO A 160 -32.46 1.82 -9.14
C PRO A 160 -33.01 0.47 -8.71
N LYS A 161 -32.27 -0.58 -9.05
CA LYS A 161 -32.49 -1.96 -8.58
C LYS A 161 -31.18 -2.54 -8.08
N ASP A 162 -31.25 -3.41 -7.08
CA ASP A 162 -30.07 -4.07 -6.52
C ASP A 162 -29.51 -5.11 -7.50
N LEU A 163 -28.19 -5.10 -7.73
CA LEU A 163 -27.46 -6.22 -8.33
C LEU A 163 -27.16 -7.30 -7.28
N LEU A 164 -26.76 -6.86 -6.09
CA LEU A 164 -26.59 -7.68 -4.89
C LEU A 164 -27.25 -7.00 -3.70
N PRO A 165 -27.94 -7.77 -2.83
CA PRO A 165 -28.48 -7.23 -1.59
C PRO A 165 -27.38 -6.64 -0.69
N ALA A 166 -27.71 -5.60 0.07
CA ALA A 166 -26.79 -4.93 1.00
C ALA A 166 -26.16 -5.85 2.07
N ARG A 167 -26.83 -6.96 2.42
CA ARG A 167 -26.36 -7.95 3.40
C ARG A 167 -26.06 -9.30 2.73
N THR A 168 -25.21 -9.28 1.72
CA THR A 168 -24.73 -10.51 1.07
C THR A 168 -23.53 -11.07 1.85
N GLU A 169 -23.55 -12.37 2.12
CA GLU A 169 -22.42 -13.06 2.76
C GLU A 169 -21.15 -12.94 1.90
N GLY A 170 -20.01 -12.66 2.53
CA GLY A 170 -18.74 -12.45 1.83
C GLY A 170 -18.49 -11.01 1.35
N MET A 171 -19.45 -10.09 1.55
CA MET A 171 -19.21 -8.66 1.32
C MET A 171 -18.18 -8.09 2.32
N PRO A 172 -17.23 -7.25 1.87
CA PRO A 172 -16.34 -6.52 2.75
C PRO A 172 -17.12 -5.45 3.53
N ARG A 173 -16.44 -4.84 4.50
CA ARG A 173 -17.00 -3.74 5.31
C ARG A 173 -17.37 -2.52 4.47
N LEU A 174 -16.58 -2.22 3.42
CA LEU A 174 -16.76 -1.06 2.56
C LEU A 174 -16.63 -1.48 1.08
N PRO A 175 -17.67 -2.08 0.49
CA PRO A 175 -17.66 -2.45 -0.92
C PRO A 175 -17.86 -1.21 -1.79
N ILE A 176 -16.92 -0.96 -2.70
CA ILE A 176 -16.90 0.23 -3.56
C ILE A 176 -16.45 -0.12 -4.98
N ASP A 177 -16.76 0.77 -5.93
CA ASP A 177 -16.28 0.73 -7.32
C ASP A 177 -16.69 -0.55 -8.09
N TYR A 178 -17.99 -0.66 -8.32
CA TYR A 178 -18.62 -1.82 -8.94
C TYR A 178 -18.40 -1.88 -10.45
N TRP A 179 -17.94 -3.03 -10.93
CA TRP A 179 -17.56 -3.24 -12.32
C TRP A 179 -18.11 -4.57 -12.87
N VAL A 180 -19.03 -4.50 -13.83
CA VAL A 180 -19.60 -5.68 -14.50
C VAL A 180 -18.86 -5.96 -15.80
N ILE A 181 -18.51 -7.23 -16.05
CA ILE A 181 -18.02 -7.72 -17.34
C ILE A 181 -18.55 -9.13 -17.59
N CYS A 182 -18.85 -9.46 -18.84
CA CYS A 182 -19.37 -10.77 -19.22
C CYS A 182 -18.40 -11.56 -20.11
N ASP A 183 -18.34 -12.88 -19.90
CA ASP A 183 -17.87 -13.83 -20.90
C ASP A 183 -19.07 -14.47 -21.63
N GLN A 184 -18.82 -15.52 -22.42
CA GLN A 184 -19.88 -16.21 -23.18
C GLN A 184 -20.94 -16.92 -22.30
N THR A 185 -20.65 -17.12 -21.01
CA THR A 185 -21.42 -17.99 -20.12
C THR A 185 -21.88 -17.29 -18.85
N HIS A 186 -21.15 -16.28 -18.38
CA HIS A 186 -21.38 -15.62 -17.10
C HIS A 186 -21.22 -14.11 -17.19
N ALA A 187 -21.98 -13.41 -16.35
CA ALA A 187 -21.71 -12.04 -15.96
C ALA A 187 -20.98 -12.04 -14.61
N TYR A 188 -19.94 -11.23 -14.49
CA TYR A 188 -19.13 -11.07 -13.29
C TYR A 188 -19.30 -9.67 -12.75
N LEU A 189 -19.35 -9.54 -11.43
CA LEU A 189 -19.35 -8.28 -10.71
C LEU A 189 -18.07 -8.21 -9.88
N PHE A 190 -17.15 -7.35 -10.28
CA PHE A 190 -15.94 -7.00 -9.54
C PHE A 190 -16.17 -5.74 -8.71
N PHE A 191 -15.43 -5.61 -7.61
CA PHE A 191 -15.41 -4.43 -6.74
C PHE A 191 -14.27 -4.54 -5.73
N THR A 192 -13.92 -3.45 -5.07
CA THR A 192 -12.87 -3.40 -4.03
C THR A 192 -13.47 -3.20 -2.64
N GLY A 193 -12.67 -3.45 -1.60
CA GLY A 193 -13.10 -3.35 -0.20
C GLY A 193 -12.42 -2.25 0.61
N ASP A 194 -11.62 -1.39 -0.02
CA ASP A 194 -10.68 -0.47 0.63
C ASP A 194 -9.81 -1.18 1.71
N ASN A 195 -9.37 -2.40 1.40
CA ASN A 195 -8.72 -3.29 2.36
C ASN A 195 -7.68 -4.22 1.74
N GLY A 196 -7.13 -3.87 0.58
CA GLY A 196 -6.15 -4.71 -0.12
C GLY A 196 -6.76 -5.83 -0.95
N ARG A 197 -8.09 -5.91 -1.05
CA ARG A 197 -8.78 -6.99 -1.75
C ARG A 197 -9.68 -6.48 -2.86
N MET A 198 -9.58 -7.16 -4.00
CA MET A 198 -10.58 -7.13 -5.07
C MET A 198 -11.46 -8.36 -4.95
N TYR A 199 -12.77 -8.17 -4.96
CA TYR A 199 -13.77 -9.22 -4.84
C TYR A 199 -14.42 -9.47 -6.20
N ARG A 200 -15.01 -10.65 -6.34
CA ARG A 200 -15.77 -11.05 -7.52
C ARG A 200 -16.97 -11.87 -7.12
N SER A 201 -18.13 -11.54 -7.67
CA SER A 201 -19.31 -12.39 -7.73
C SER A 201 -19.61 -12.75 -9.19
N ARG A 202 -20.41 -13.79 -9.42
CA ARG A 202 -20.86 -14.16 -10.78
C ARG A 202 -22.28 -14.70 -10.81
N THR A 203 -22.91 -14.56 -11.97
CA THR A 203 -24.17 -15.20 -12.34
C THR A 203 -24.07 -15.72 -13.77
N LYS A 204 -24.94 -16.65 -14.19
CA LYS A 204 -25.02 -17.03 -15.60
C LYS A 204 -25.47 -15.84 -16.43
N ILE A 205 -24.97 -15.72 -17.65
CA ILE A 205 -25.32 -14.58 -18.51
C ILE A 205 -26.83 -14.51 -18.78
N ASP A 206 -27.51 -15.66 -18.89
CA ASP A 206 -28.97 -15.74 -19.07
C ASP A 206 -29.76 -15.32 -17.82
N ASP A 207 -29.12 -15.33 -16.64
CA ASP A 207 -29.73 -14.95 -15.36
C ASP A 207 -29.44 -13.49 -14.99
N PHE A 208 -28.47 -12.84 -15.64
CA PHE A 208 -28.13 -11.43 -15.42
C PHE A 208 -29.37 -10.54 -15.63
N PRO A 209 -29.63 -9.51 -14.80
CA PRO A 209 -28.80 -8.97 -13.71
C PRO A 209 -29.04 -9.61 -12.33
N SER A 210 -29.68 -10.79 -12.27
CA SER A 210 -30.00 -11.49 -11.03
C SER A 210 -29.09 -12.70 -10.80
N GLY A 211 -29.20 -13.34 -9.63
CA GLY A 211 -28.58 -14.64 -9.38
C GLY A 211 -27.07 -14.61 -9.11
N PHE A 212 -26.52 -13.44 -8.77
CA PHE A 212 -25.12 -13.32 -8.36
C PHE A 212 -24.81 -14.19 -7.13
N SER A 213 -23.70 -14.91 -7.18
CA SER A 213 -23.19 -15.70 -6.06
C SER A 213 -22.75 -14.83 -4.88
N ASN A 214 -22.48 -15.46 -3.73
CA ASN A 214 -21.70 -14.79 -2.69
C ASN A 214 -20.35 -14.33 -3.28
N PRO A 215 -19.89 -13.10 -2.98
CA PRO A 215 -18.58 -12.64 -3.40
C PRO A 215 -17.45 -13.50 -2.83
N VAL A 216 -16.40 -13.67 -3.63
CA VAL A 216 -15.13 -14.28 -3.23
C VAL A 216 -13.98 -13.33 -3.52
N VAL A 217 -12.86 -13.49 -2.83
CA VAL A 217 -11.65 -12.70 -3.11
C VAL A 217 -11.07 -13.15 -4.46
N ALA A 218 -10.86 -12.20 -5.37
CA ALA A 218 -10.23 -12.40 -6.67
C ALA A 218 -8.75 -12.04 -6.67
N ILE A 219 -8.36 -11.01 -5.91
CA ILE A 219 -6.98 -10.58 -5.66
C ILE A 219 -6.87 -10.20 -4.17
N ASP A 220 -5.82 -10.66 -3.50
CA ASP A 220 -5.49 -10.33 -2.10
C ASP A 220 -4.07 -9.75 -2.07
N GLU A 221 -3.92 -8.59 -1.45
CA GLU A 221 -2.74 -7.73 -1.50
C GLU A 221 -2.78 -6.75 -0.30
N THR A 222 -1.77 -5.90 -0.12
CA THR A 222 -1.87 -4.75 0.79
C THR A 222 -2.81 -3.66 0.24
N ARG A 223 -3.42 -2.89 1.14
CA ARG A 223 -4.33 -1.79 0.77
C ARG A 223 -3.64 -0.71 -0.06
N GLU A 224 -2.36 -0.48 0.17
CA GLU A 224 -1.56 0.51 -0.55
C GLU A 224 -1.32 0.08 -2.00
N LEU A 225 -1.13 -1.21 -2.22
CA LEU A 225 -0.89 -1.77 -3.54
C LEU A 225 -2.19 -2.19 -4.25
N LEU A 226 -3.31 -2.27 -3.53
CA LEU A 226 -4.65 -2.56 -4.06
C LEU A 226 -5.69 -1.79 -3.25
N PHE A 227 -5.99 -0.58 -3.68
CA PHE A 227 -6.84 0.35 -2.95
C PHE A 227 -8.28 0.32 -3.45
N GLU A 228 -8.55 0.95 -4.60
CA GLU A 228 -9.91 1.09 -5.16
C GLU A 228 -9.88 1.22 -6.70
N GLY A 229 -10.98 1.68 -7.31
CA GLY A 229 -11.02 2.09 -8.72
C GLY A 229 -10.74 0.98 -9.73
N SER A 230 -11.14 -0.26 -9.42
CA SER A 230 -10.84 -1.41 -10.28
C SER A 230 -11.63 -1.40 -11.59
N MET A 231 -10.97 -1.71 -12.70
CA MET A 231 -11.59 -1.82 -14.02
C MET A 231 -11.04 -3.02 -14.80
N THR A 232 -11.92 -3.88 -15.31
CA THR A 232 -11.60 -5.17 -15.93
C THR A 232 -12.09 -5.26 -17.38
N TYR A 233 -11.25 -5.74 -18.29
CA TYR A 233 -11.50 -5.73 -19.73
C TYR A 233 -11.11 -7.05 -20.41
N LYS A 234 -11.80 -7.35 -21.51
CA LYS A 234 -11.35 -8.36 -22.48
C LYS A 234 -10.28 -7.72 -23.37
N ILE A 235 -9.16 -8.41 -23.57
CA ILE A 235 -8.12 -7.94 -24.50
C ILE A 235 -8.51 -8.36 -25.93
N LYS A 236 -8.59 -7.39 -26.85
CA LYS A 236 -8.89 -7.64 -28.26
C LYS A 236 -7.88 -8.60 -28.88
N GLY A 237 -8.38 -9.59 -29.61
CA GLY A 237 -7.54 -10.56 -30.31
C GLY A 237 -6.81 -11.57 -29.41
N MET A 238 -7.04 -11.56 -28.09
CA MET A 238 -6.39 -12.47 -27.15
C MET A 238 -7.41 -13.22 -26.29
N ASP A 239 -7.10 -14.46 -25.93
CA ASP A 239 -7.86 -15.24 -24.93
C ASP A 239 -7.48 -14.87 -23.49
N LYS A 240 -7.33 -13.57 -23.24
CA LYS A 240 -6.84 -13.02 -21.97
C LYS A 240 -7.66 -11.80 -21.54
N TYR A 241 -7.70 -11.56 -20.24
CA TYR A 241 -8.32 -10.41 -19.60
C TYR A 241 -7.27 -9.55 -18.91
N LEU A 242 -7.52 -8.26 -18.87
CA LEU A 242 -6.73 -7.25 -18.18
C LEU A 242 -7.59 -6.67 -17.05
N THR A 243 -7.05 -6.54 -15.85
CA THR A 243 -7.66 -5.70 -14.82
C THR A 243 -6.64 -4.68 -14.34
N LEU A 244 -7.11 -3.46 -14.15
CA LEU A 244 -6.35 -2.37 -13.57
C LEU A 244 -6.94 -2.08 -12.20
N VAL A 245 -6.09 -1.82 -11.20
CA VAL A 245 -6.54 -1.43 -9.86
C VAL A 245 -5.72 -0.23 -9.39
N GLU A 246 -6.39 0.76 -8.80
CA GLU A 246 -5.73 1.96 -8.28
C GLU A 246 -4.91 1.60 -7.04
N GLY A 247 -3.69 2.12 -6.98
CA GLY A 247 -2.80 2.04 -5.83
C GLY A 247 -2.60 3.39 -5.15
N LEU A 248 -2.16 3.34 -3.90
CA LEU A 248 -1.74 4.49 -3.10
C LEU A 248 -0.22 4.63 -3.17
N GLY A 249 0.24 5.74 -3.72
CA GLY A 249 1.64 6.17 -3.67
C GLY A 249 1.74 7.62 -3.21
N PRO A 250 2.88 8.29 -3.46
CA PRO A 250 2.98 9.75 -3.39
C PRO A 250 1.86 10.47 -4.15
N SER A 251 1.43 9.86 -5.26
CA SER A 251 0.23 10.20 -6.00
C SER A 251 -0.51 8.93 -6.44
N ARG A 252 -1.74 9.07 -6.94
CA ARG A 252 -2.55 7.95 -7.45
C ARG A 252 -1.97 7.39 -8.75
N TYR A 253 -2.03 6.08 -8.88
CA TYR A 253 -1.52 5.33 -10.03
C TYR A 253 -2.28 4.03 -10.22
N TYR A 254 -2.14 3.41 -11.38
CA TYR A 254 -2.73 2.11 -11.70
C TYR A 254 -1.69 0.99 -11.80
N ARG A 255 -2.01 -0.16 -11.22
CA ARG A 255 -1.33 -1.44 -11.45
C ARG A 255 -2.14 -2.30 -12.41
N ALA A 256 -1.47 -3.09 -13.25
CA ALA A 256 -2.09 -4.02 -14.18
C ALA A 256 -1.91 -5.48 -13.72
N PHE A 257 -2.94 -6.28 -13.94
CA PHE A 257 -2.95 -7.73 -13.75
C PHE A 257 -3.64 -8.40 -14.95
N THR A 258 -3.26 -9.64 -15.26
CA THR A 258 -3.93 -10.43 -16.29
C THR A 258 -4.42 -11.77 -15.79
N ALA A 259 -5.45 -12.30 -16.44
CA ALA A 259 -5.98 -13.65 -16.22
C ALA A 259 -6.46 -14.26 -17.54
N GLU A 260 -6.35 -15.57 -17.69
CA GLU A 260 -6.89 -16.31 -18.84
C GLU A 260 -8.44 -16.43 -18.77
N ARG A 261 -9.00 -16.29 -17.56
CA ARG A 261 -10.44 -16.39 -17.30
C ARG A 261 -10.86 -15.37 -16.26
N LEU A 262 -12.08 -14.84 -16.39
CA LEU A 262 -12.65 -13.92 -15.42
C LEU A 262 -12.86 -14.55 -14.04
N ASP A 263 -13.04 -15.87 -13.95
CA ASP A 263 -13.08 -16.62 -12.69
C ASP A 263 -11.72 -17.20 -12.25
N GLY A 264 -10.65 -16.94 -13.02
CA GLY A 264 -9.31 -17.47 -12.79
C GLY A 264 -8.49 -16.69 -11.76
N ALA A 265 -7.21 -17.06 -11.69
CA ALA A 265 -6.18 -16.35 -10.94
C ALA A 265 -5.66 -15.16 -11.73
N TRP A 266 -5.51 -14.02 -11.05
CA TRP A 266 -4.95 -12.80 -11.61
C TRP A 266 -3.47 -12.70 -11.26
N THR A 267 -2.65 -12.39 -12.26
CA THR A 267 -1.19 -12.26 -12.11
C THR A 267 -0.78 -10.83 -12.43
N PRO A 268 0.03 -10.15 -11.59
CA PRO A 268 0.59 -8.84 -11.91
C PRO A 268 1.29 -8.84 -13.27
N VAL A 269 1.17 -7.77 -14.04
CA VAL A 269 1.86 -7.61 -15.33
C VAL A 269 3.24 -7.00 -15.07
N PRO A 270 4.35 -7.74 -15.27
CA PRO A 270 5.69 -7.23 -15.02
C PRO A 270 5.94 -5.93 -15.78
N GLY A 271 6.39 -4.89 -15.07
CA GLY A 271 6.67 -3.57 -15.67
C GLY A 271 5.44 -2.67 -15.82
N ALA A 272 4.29 -3.06 -15.28
CA ALA A 272 3.07 -2.26 -15.20
C ALA A 272 2.33 -2.44 -13.86
N ASP A 273 3.03 -2.88 -12.82
CA ASP A 273 2.46 -3.40 -11.57
C ASP A 273 3.05 -2.76 -10.30
N SER A 274 3.71 -1.60 -10.40
CA SER A 274 4.21 -0.85 -9.22
C SER A 274 4.13 0.65 -9.41
N PHE A 275 4.33 1.45 -8.36
CA PHE A 275 4.36 2.92 -8.50
C PHE A 275 5.48 3.41 -9.42
N ARG A 276 6.62 2.70 -9.46
CA ARG A 276 7.78 3.03 -10.30
C ARG A 276 7.58 2.65 -11.75
N ASN A 277 6.94 1.51 -11.98
CA ASN A 277 6.57 1.03 -13.32
C ASN A 277 5.06 0.79 -13.34
N PRO A 278 4.25 1.86 -13.32
CA PRO A 278 2.80 1.72 -13.26
C PRO A 278 2.25 1.37 -14.63
N PHE A 279 1.03 0.85 -14.68
CA PHE A 279 0.26 0.88 -15.92
C PHE A 279 0.11 2.33 -16.37
N ALA A 280 -0.40 3.20 -15.49
CA ALA A 280 -0.45 4.64 -15.67
C ALA A 280 -0.23 5.35 -14.33
N GLY A 281 0.67 6.32 -14.29
CA GLY A 281 1.00 7.11 -13.11
C GLY A 281 2.00 8.20 -13.44
N VAL A 282 2.31 9.07 -12.48
CA VAL A 282 3.26 10.18 -12.69
C VAL A 282 4.62 9.74 -13.25
N ALA A 283 5.04 8.50 -12.97
CA ALA A 283 6.29 7.93 -13.47
C ALA A 283 6.33 7.71 -14.99
N ASN A 284 5.19 7.58 -15.67
CA ASN A 284 5.13 7.29 -17.10
C ASN A 284 4.12 8.13 -17.90
N VAL A 285 3.52 9.15 -17.28
CA VAL A 285 2.65 10.12 -17.93
C VAL A 285 3.40 11.45 -18.13
N SER A 286 3.55 11.87 -19.38
CA SER A 286 3.94 13.23 -19.76
C SER A 286 2.72 14.02 -20.22
N PHE A 287 2.87 15.31 -20.54
CA PHE A 287 1.78 16.16 -21.00
C PHE A 287 2.01 16.57 -22.45
N LYS A 288 0.93 16.61 -23.24
CA LYS A 288 0.97 17.06 -24.64
C LYS A 288 1.50 18.49 -24.72
N GLU A 289 2.10 18.84 -25.86
CA GLU A 289 2.58 20.21 -26.11
C GLU A 289 1.43 21.22 -25.89
N GLY A 290 1.70 22.26 -25.09
CA GLY A 290 0.72 23.28 -24.75
C GLY A 290 -0.30 22.89 -23.67
N ALA A 291 -0.33 21.64 -23.21
CA ALA A 291 -1.14 21.25 -22.05
C ALA A 291 -0.48 21.72 -20.75
N ALA A 292 -1.30 22.22 -19.82
CA ALA A 292 -0.83 22.54 -18.48
C ALA A 292 -0.42 21.27 -17.75
N ASP A 293 0.66 21.36 -16.97
CA ASP A 293 0.94 20.41 -15.91
C ASP A 293 -0.06 20.63 -14.76
N TRP A 294 -1.08 19.79 -14.68
CA TRP A 294 -2.24 20.05 -13.82
C TRP A 294 -2.47 18.99 -12.75
N THR A 295 -1.76 17.86 -12.79
CA THR A 295 -1.96 16.78 -11.82
C THR A 295 -0.79 15.79 -11.77
N ASP A 296 -0.52 15.28 -10.56
CA ASP A 296 0.34 14.11 -10.35
C ASP A 296 -0.49 12.83 -10.13
N ASP A 297 -1.80 12.98 -9.90
CA ASP A 297 -2.72 11.90 -9.58
C ASP A 297 -3.35 11.35 -10.86
N ILE A 298 -2.98 10.12 -11.23
CA ILE A 298 -3.72 9.32 -12.21
C ILE A 298 -4.64 8.39 -11.42
N SER A 299 -5.77 8.94 -10.98
CA SER A 299 -6.77 8.28 -10.11
C SER A 299 -7.96 7.75 -10.93
N HIS A 300 -8.98 7.20 -10.25
CA HIS A 300 -10.18 6.59 -10.80
C HIS A 300 -10.52 7.05 -12.22
N GLY A 301 -10.47 6.10 -13.16
CA GLY A 301 -10.76 6.33 -14.58
C GLY A 301 -11.30 5.09 -15.29
N GLU A 302 -11.47 5.21 -16.61
CA GLU A 302 -11.87 4.12 -17.50
C GLU A 302 -11.04 4.14 -18.79
N LEU A 303 -10.62 2.96 -19.26
CA LEU A 303 -10.06 2.81 -20.60
C LEU A 303 -11.15 3.06 -21.64
N LEU A 304 -10.81 3.78 -22.71
CA LEU A 304 -11.68 3.92 -23.86
C LEU A 304 -11.81 2.56 -24.53
N ARG A 305 -13.04 2.04 -24.55
CA ARG A 305 -13.36 0.71 -25.06
C ARG A 305 -13.33 0.63 -26.58
N ASP A 306 -12.95 -0.54 -27.09
CA ASP A 306 -13.21 -0.95 -28.47
C ASP A 306 -14.61 -1.56 -28.55
N GLY A 307 -15.60 -0.69 -28.74
CA GLY A 307 -17.02 -1.01 -28.63
C GLY A 307 -17.62 -0.53 -27.31
N TYR A 308 -18.78 -1.06 -26.96
CA TYR A 308 -19.59 -0.55 -25.85
C TYR A 308 -20.42 -1.63 -25.15
N ASP A 309 -20.25 -2.89 -25.55
CA ASP A 309 -21.08 -3.99 -25.06
C ASP A 309 -20.56 -4.62 -23.76
N GLU A 310 -21.27 -5.62 -23.24
CA GLU A 310 -20.98 -6.27 -21.96
C GLU A 310 -19.64 -7.01 -21.87
N THR A 311 -18.92 -7.14 -23.00
CA THR A 311 -17.60 -7.78 -23.02
C THR A 311 -16.47 -6.86 -22.60
N LEU A 312 -16.71 -5.53 -22.64
CA LEU A 312 -15.75 -4.48 -22.31
C LEU A 312 -14.38 -4.71 -22.95
N THR A 313 -14.39 -4.83 -24.28
CA THR A 313 -13.17 -5.09 -25.03
C THR A 313 -12.31 -3.82 -25.11
N VAL A 314 -10.99 -3.97 -24.97
CA VAL A 314 -10.00 -2.91 -25.19
C VAL A 314 -8.94 -3.37 -26.18
N ASP A 315 -8.43 -2.41 -26.94
CA ASP A 315 -7.38 -2.59 -27.94
C ASP A 315 -6.04 -2.12 -27.37
N LEU A 316 -5.07 -3.03 -27.16
CA LEU A 316 -3.78 -2.67 -26.57
C LEU A 316 -2.94 -1.78 -27.50
N ASP A 317 -3.21 -1.80 -28.80
CA ASP A 317 -2.52 -0.99 -29.80
C ASP A 317 -3.07 0.45 -29.86
N ASN A 318 -4.21 0.73 -29.21
CA ASN A 318 -4.85 2.04 -29.19
C ASN A 318 -5.37 2.40 -27.79
N LEU A 319 -4.50 2.25 -26.78
CA LEU A 319 -4.85 2.55 -25.40
C LEU A 319 -5.02 4.04 -25.16
N ARG A 320 -6.19 4.40 -24.65
CA ARG A 320 -6.50 5.72 -24.10
C ARG A 320 -7.30 5.55 -22.83
N MET A 321 -7.14 6.46 -21.88
CA MET A 321 -7.82 6.40 -20.59
C MET A 321 -8.36 7.78 -20.22
N LEU A 322 -9.65 7.84 -19.92
CA LEU A 322 -10.28 8.98 -19.27
C LEU A 322 -10.06 8.81 -17.76
N PHE A 323 -9.47 9.79 -17.10
CA PHE A 323 -9.07 9.68 -15.70
C PHE A 323 -9.41 10.95 -14.92
N GLN A 324 -9.55 10.82 -13.61
CA GLN A 324 -9.64 11.97 -12.72
C GLN A 324 -8.24 12.36 -12.20
N GLY A 325 -7.98 13.67 -12.20
CA GLY A 325 -6.80 14.26 -11.60
C GLY A 325 -7.17 15.51 -10.82
N ARG A 326 -6.23 16.05 -10.06
CA ARG A 326 -6.36 17.31 -9.32
C ARG A 326 -5.03 18.06 -9.24
N ASP A 327 -5.14 19.35 -8.94
CA ASP A 327 -3.97 20.18 -8.62
C ASP A 327 -3.25 19.62 -7.38
N PRO A 328 -1.97 19.21 -7.47
CA PRO A 328 -1.23 18.65 -6.35
C PRO A 328 -0.99 19.67 -5.24
N ALA A 329 -1.07 20.98 -5.52
CA ALA A 329 -0.94 22.03 -4.53
C ALA A 329 -2.18 22.20 -3.63
N VAL A 330 -3.34 21.67 -4.03
CA VAL A 330 -4.58 21.78 -3.24
C VAL A 330 -4.65 20.64 -2.22
N ASN A 331 -4.64 21.00 -0.93
CA ASN A 331 -4.68 20.07 0.19
C ASN A 331 -5.85 20.40 1.14
N THR A 332 -7.05 19.95 0.76
CA THR A 332 -8.31 20.11 1.50
C THR A 332 -8.84 18.75 1.98
N GLY A 333 -10.02 18.70 2.62
CA GLY A 333 -10.65 17.42 2.93
C GLY A 333 -10.96 16.65 1.64
N TYR A 334 -10.96 15.30 1.67
CA TYR A 334 -11.14 14.47 0.47
C TYR A 334 -12.40 14.84 -0.35
N HIS A 335 -13.49 15.17 0.33
CA HIS A 335 -14.77 15.58 -0.29
C HIS A 335 -14.72 16.95 -0.99
N GLU A 336 -13.69 17.75 -0.72
CA GLU A 336 -13.49 19.10 -1.24
C GLU A 336 -12.34 19.17 -2.26
N LEU A 337 -11.72 18.03 -2.59
CA LEU A 337 -10.63 18.01 -3.57
C LEU A 337 -11.21 18.32 -4.97
N PRO A 338 -10.63 19.27 -5.71
CA PRO A 338 -11.19 19.78 -6.95
C PRO A 338 -10.83 18.89 -8.15
N TYR A 339 -11.28 17.62 -8.12
CA TYR A 339 -11.03 16.69 -9.22
C TYR A 339 -11.70 17.13 -10.51
N LYS A 340 -10.98 16.90 -11.60
CA LYS A 340 -11.35 17.20 -12.99
C LYS A 340 -10.99 15.99 -13.85
N LEU A 341 -11.55 15.91 -15.06
CA LEU A 341 -11.24 14.79 -15.96
C LEU A 341 -10.30 15.22 -17.09
N GLY A 342 -9.33 14.38 -17.40
CA GLY A 342 -8.46 14.49 -18.57
C GLY A 342 -8.28 13.13 -19.24
N ILE A 343 -7.55 13.10 -20.36
CA ILE A 343 -7.24 11.85 -21.06
C ILE A 343 -5.74 11.68 -21.16
N ILE A 344 -5.30 10.45 -20.89
CA ILE A 344 -3.97 9.98 -21.28
C ILE A 344 -4.08 9.08 -22.52
N GLU A 345 -3.20 9.29 -23.48
CA GLU A 345 -3.09 8.49 -24.69
C GLU A 345 -1.73 7.80 -24.71
N ARG A 346 -1.70 6.50 -25.03
CA ARG A 346 -0.46 5.74 -25.09
C ARG A 346 0.41 6.25 -26.25
N ILE A 347 1.68 6.51 -25.95
CA ILE A 347 2.68 6.86 -26.96
C ILE A 347 3.17 5.55 -27.60
N THR A 348 3.12 5.46 -28.93
CA THR A 348 3.53 4.25 -29.65
C THR A 348 5.05 4.17 -29.82
N ALA A 349 5.58 2.97 -30.12
CA ALA A 349 7.02 2.76 -30.28
C ALA A 349 7.62 3.53 -31.47
N ASP A 350 6.84 3.80 -32.52
CA ASP A 350 7.28 4.59 -33.68
C ASP A 350 7.36 6.09 -33.36
N GLU A 351 6.68 6.54 -32.30
CA GLU A 351 6.65 7.94 -31.84
C GLU A 351 7.63 8.20 -30.68
N GLN A 352 8.33 7.16 -30.19
CA GLN A 352 9.20 7.23 -29.01
C GLN A 352 10.48 8.06 -29.24
N ASP A 353 10.96 8.16 -30.47
CA ASP A 353 12.17 8.92 -30.82
C ASP A 353 11.94 10.45 -30.82
N ASP A 354 10.68 10.89 -31.01
CA ASP A 354 10.28 12.31 -31.04
C ASP A 354 9.46 12.75 -29.82
N ALA A 355 8.97 11.80 -29.01
CA ALA A 355 8.24 12.09 -27.79
C ALA A 355 9.18 12.64 -26.72
N PRO A 356 8.83 13.75 -26.04
CA PRO A 356 9.63 14.21 -24.92
C PRO A 356 9.72 13.09 -23.89
N GLU A 357 10.94 12.76 -23.45
CA GLU A 357 11.11 11.93 -22.26
C GLU A 357 10.25 12.55 -21.14
N PRO A 358 9.56 11.72 -20.32
CA PRO A 358 8.92 12.23 -19.12
C PRO A 358 9.96 13.09 -18.42
N GLN A 359 9.74 14.41 -18.40
CA GLN A 359 10.70 15.31 -17.81
C GLN A 359 10.88 14.83 -16.38
N ALA A 360 12.11 14.54 -15.98
CA ALA A 360 12.45 14.58 -14.56
C ALA A 360 12.10 16.01 -14.14
N ARG A 361 10.89 16.18 -13.58
CA ARG A 361 10.40 17.49 -13.21
C ARG A 361 11.30 17.98 -12.09
N GLU A 362 12.23 18.86 -12.44
CA GLU A 362 12.91 19.67 -11.47
C GLU A 362 11.84 20.44 -10.69
N GLU A 363 11.92 20.38 -9.36
CA GLU A 363 11.06 21.10 -8.42
C GLU A 363 10.86 22.56 -8.87
N SER A 364 9.65 22.90 -9.34
CA SER A 364 9.34 24.26 -9.79
C SER A 364 9.55 25.30 -8.66
N PRO A 365 10.17 26.47 -8.93
CA PRO A 365 10.68 27.34 -7.88
C PRO A 365 9.56 28.18 -7.24
N ARG A 366 9.04 27.74 -6.08
CA ARG A 366 8.19 28.58 -5.22
C ARG A 366 9.00 29.74 -4.64
N ARG A 367 8.57 30.98 -4.95
CA ARG A 367 9.07 32.23 -4.35
C ARG A 367 9.09 32.15 -2.81
N GLU A 368 10.19 32.64 -2.25
CA GLU A 368 10.48 32.70 -0.82
C GLU A 368 9.35 33.35 -0.01
N ALA A 369 8.75 32.54 0.86
CA ALA A 369 8.27 32.97 2.16
C ALA A 369 8.85 31.99 3.18
N THR A 370 10.01 32.36 3.73
CA THR A 370 10.67 31.88 4.96
C THR A 370 10.03 30.66 5.67
N ARG A 371 10.47 29.45 5.29
CA ARG A 371 10.71 28.24 6.13
C ARG A 371 11.26 27.11 5.21
N PRO A 372 12.13 26.19 5.69
CA PRO A 372 12.87 25.28 4.82
C PRO A 372 11.97 24.23 4.16
N ARG A 373 12.21 23.98 2.86
CA ARG A 373 11.45 23.06 1.99
C ARG A 373 11.68 21.58 2.40
N ARG A 374 10.62 20.78 2.32
CA ARG A 374 10.66 19.30 2.38
C ARG A 374 10.72 18.73 0.95
N PRO A 375 11.56 17.70 0.67
CA PRO A 375 11.64 17.06 -0.64
C PRO A 375 10.55 16.00 -0.85
N GLU A 376 10.22 15.78 -2.12
CA GLU A 376 9.18 14.88 -2.66
C GLU A 376 9.48 13.38 -2.47
N GLY A 377 8.40 12.60 -2.34
CA GLY A 377 8.40 11.15 -2.13
C GLY A 377 7.65 10.77 -0.86
N GLY A 378 6.86 9.70 -0.91
CA GLY A 378 6.02 9.28 0.22
C GLY A 378 6.89 8.93 1.40
N LEU A 379 7.09 9.87 2.34
CA LEU A 379 8.12 9.88 3.40
C LEU A 379 9.59 9.67 2.94
N GLY A 380 9.81 8.96 1.85
CA GLY A 380 11.06 8.47 1.31
C GLY A 380 11.56 9.23 0.08
N GLY A 381 12.85 9.52 0.03
CA GLY A 381 13.53 10.13 -1.12
C GLY A 381 14.01 9.07 -2.13
N PRO A 382 14.84 9.44 -3.12
CA PRO A 382 15.40 8.46 -4.05
C PRO A 382 16.14 7.35 -3.31
N ILE A 383 15.87 6.10 -3.71
CA ILE A 383 16.55 4.94 -3.17
C ILE A 383 17.90 4.82 -3.87
N VAL A 384 18.96 4.99 -3.10
CA VAL A 384 20.33 4.81 -3.54
C VAL A 384 20.94 3.73 -2.67
N VAL A 385 21.12 2.53 -3.23
CA VAL A 385 21.74 1.40 -2.53
C VAL A 385 23.24 1.47 -2.73
N GLY A 386 23.98 1.60 -1.63
CA GLY A 386 25.43 1.61 -1.57
C GLY A 386 26.02 0.20 -1.45
N PRO A 387 27.35 0.06 -1.61
CA PRO A 387 28.03 -1.24 -1.54
C PRO A 387 27.99 -1.91 -0.15
N ASP A 388 27.69 -1.15 0.90
CA ASP A 388 27.56 -1.63 2.27
C ASP A 388 26.11 -2.02 2.62
N ASP A 389 25.15 -1.71 1.75
CA ASP A 389 23.72 -1.97 1.96
C ASP A 389 23.38 -3.38 1.51
N LYS A 390 23.61 -4.34 2.40
CA LYS A 390 23.40 -5.76 2.16
C LYS A 390 22.87 -6.46 3.41
N PRO A 391 22.32 -7.67 3.27
CA PRO A 391 21.85 -8.42 4.42
C PRO A 391 23.02 -8.75 5.36
N ALA A 392 22.92 -8.33 6.63
CA ALA A 392 23.86 -8.77 7.68
C ALA A 392 23.61 -10.22 8.13
N PHE A 393 22.42 -10.75 7.84
CA PHE A 393 21.96 -12.06 8.24
C PHE A 393 21.07 -12.62 7.13
N ASP A 394 20.91 -13.94 7.13
CA ASP A 394 19.96 -14.60 6.22
C ASP A 394 18.51 -14.22 6.57
N ASP A 395 17.65 -14.24 5.56
CA ASP A 395 16.22 -14.04 5.74
C ASP A 395 15.64 -15.09 6.73
N PRO A 396 14.63 -14.70 7.53
CA PRO A 396 13.89 -15.66 8.32
C PRO A 396 13.33 -16.81 7.45
N PRO A 397 13.18 -18.02 8.00
CA PRO A 397 12.44 -19.09 7.34
C PRO A 397 11.04 -18.61 6.93
N ALA A 398 10.55 -18.96 5.74
CA ALA A 398 9.28 -18.46 5.21
C ALA A 398 8.07 -18.69 6.14
N ASP A 399 8.15 -19.66 7.05
CA ASP A 399 7.12 -20.01 8.02
C ASP A 399 7.37 -19.47 9.44
N TYR A 400 8.28 -18.52 9.65
CA TYR A 400 8.58 -17.95 10.97
C TYR A 400 7.37 -17.30 11.67
N LYS A 401 6.39 -16.83 10.88
CA LYS A 401 5.09 -16.29 11.35
C LYS A 401 3.96 -17.32 11.37
N LYS A 402 4.23 -18.59 11.08
CA LYS A 402 3.22 -19.64 11.10
C LYS A 402 2.94 -20.06 12.54
N VAL A 403 1.67 -20.02 12.94
CA VAL A 403 1.22 -20.51 14.25
C VAL A 403 1.49 -22.02 14.35
N ARG A 404 2.18 -22.42 15.41
CA ARG A 404 2.47 -23.82 15.77
C ARG A 404 1.58 -24.21 16.94
N ALA A 405 0.59 -25.09 16.74
CA ALA A 405 -0.42 -25.39 17.76
C ALA A 405 0.12 -26.27 18.91
N GLU A 406 1.27 -26.90 18.71
CA GLU A 406 1.89 -27.86 19.60
C GLU A 406 2.86 -27.24 20.63
N ILE A 407 3.20 -25.96 20.47
CA ILE A 407 4.11 -25.26 21.39
C ILE A 407 3.32 -24.50 22.47
N PRO A 408 3.93 -24.23 23.64
CA PRO A 408 3.36 -23.31 24.61
C PRO A 408 3.19 -21.90 24.01
N HIS A 409 2.08 -21.24 24.31
CA HIS A 409 1.78 -19.91 23.82
C HIS A 409 1.82 -18.87 24.94
N GLY A 410 2.33 -17.68 24.60
CA GLY A 410 2.27 -16.51 25.46
C GLY A 410 0.86 -15.95 25.55
N LYS A 411 0.69 -14.93 26.38
CA LYS A 411 -0.58 -14.22 26.53
C LYS A 411 -0.41 -12.79 26.08
N LEU A 412 -1.25 -12.37 25.14
CA LEU A 412 -1.40 -10.98 24.73
C LEU A 412 -2.64 -10.37 25.41
N GLU A 413 -2.46 -9.23 26.06
CA GLU A 413 -3.56 -8.49 26.69
C GLU A 413 -3.44 -6.97 26.50
N MET A 414 -4.60 -6.33 26.29
CA MET A 414 -4.69 -4.88 26.26
C MET A 414 -4.97 -4.37 27.68
N ILE A 415 -4.11 -3.47 28.16
CA ILE A 415 -4.27 -2.83 29.47
C ILE A 415 -4.43 -1.31 29.32
N GLN A 416 -5.00 -0.71 30.36
CA GLN A 416 -5.09 0.74 30.51
C GLN A 416 -4.16 1.24 31.61
N TYR A 417 -3.62 2.44 31.42
CA TYR A 417 -2.76 3.11 32.41
C TYR A 417 -3.10 4.60 32.48
N GLU A 418 -2.91 5.17 33.67
CA GLU A 418 -3.03 6.62 33.85
C GLU A 418 -1.74 7.26 33.37
N SER A 419 -1.83 8.14 32.37
CA SER A 419 -0.69 8.92 31.90
C SER A 419 -0.72 10.28 32.55
N GLY A 420 0.15 10.50 33.55
CA GLY A 420 0.36 11.81 34.15
C GLY A 420 0.97 12.79 33.14
N SER A 421 1.86 12.29 32.28
CA SER A 421 2.50 13.08 31.24
C SER A 421 1.51 13.58 30.22
N VAL A 422 0.45 12.83 29.89
CA VAL A 422 -0.59 13.22 28.92
C VAL A 422 -1.78 13.91 29.56
N GLY A 423 -2.16 13.49 30.78
CA GLY A 423 -3.34 13.94 31.51
C GLY A 423 -4.61 13.13 31.23
N THR A 424 -4.48 11.88 30.76
CA THR A 424 -5.60 11.00 30.43
C THR A 424 -5.26 9.52 30.64
N THR A 425 -6.26 8.66 30.69
CA THR A 425 -6.09 7.20 30.64
C THR A 425 -5.75 6.76 29.21
N ARG A 426 -4.65 6.02 29.05
CA ARG A 426 -4.15 5.52 27.76
C ARG A 426 -4.10 4.01 27.72
N LYS A 427 -3.83 3.43 26.54
CA LYS A 427 -3.82 1.98 26.30
C LYS A 427 -2.48 1.49 25.78
N MET A 428 -2.18 0.24 26.10
CA MET A 428 -1.05 -0.51 25.53
C MET A 428 -1.39 -1.99 25.47
N ASN A 429 -0.82 -2.69 24.48
CA ASN A 429 -0.81 -4.15 24.46
C ASN A 429 0.43 -4.67 25.19
N VAL A 430 0.27 -5.75 25.95
CA VAL A 430 1.35 -6.43 26.66
C VAL A 430 1.30 -7.91 26.33
N TYR A 431 2.42 -8.41 25.81
CA TYR A 431 2.69 -9.83 25.66
C TYR A 431 3.49 -10.33 26.85
N THR A 432 3.06 -11.42 27.46
CA THR A 432 3.82 -12.19 28.44
C THR A 432 4.21 -13.54 27.83
N PRO A 433 5.46 -14.00 28.05
CA PRO A 433 5.95 -15.21 27.39
C PRO A 433 5.26 -16.47 27.95
N PRO A 434 5.29 -17.59 27.21
CA PRO A 434 4.77 -18.85 27.73
C PRO A 434 5.40 -19.20 29.08
N GLY A 435 4.55 -19.53 30.06
CA GLY A 435 5.00 -19.85 31.42
C GLY A 435 5.38 -18.65 32.29
N TYR A 436 4.98 -17.43 31.90
CA TYR A 436 5.12 -16.23 32.75
C TYR A 436 4.64 -16.49 34.20
N SER A 437 5.44 -16.02 35.16
CA SER A 437 5.21 -16.20 36.60
C SER A 437 5.83 -15.04 37.36
N ASP A 438 5.16 -14.56 38.41
CA ASP A 438 5.67 -13.46 39.21
C ASP A 438 6.95 -13.81 40.01
N ASP A 439 7.29 -15.09 40.14
CA ASP A 439 8.50 -15.58 40.83
C ASP A 439 9.80 -15.38 40.03
N ARG A 440 9.70 -15.06 38.73
CA ARG A 440 10.84 -14.78 37.85
C ARG A 440 10.77 -13.34 37.37
N ARG A 441 11.92 -12.66 37.32
CA ARG A 441 12.04 -11.35 36.65
C ARG A 441 12.32 -11.55 35.16
N TYR A 442 11.59 -10.83 34.31
CA TYR A 442 11.70 -10.89 32.85
C TYR A 442 12.30 -9.59 32.31
N PRO A 443 13.15 -9.66 31.26
CA PRO A 443 13.49 -8.48 30.49
C PRO A 443 12.28 -7.98 29.69
N VAL A 444 12.33 -6.71 29.29
CA VAL A 444 11.22 -6.04 28.60
C VAL A 444 11.69 -5.41 27.30
N LEU A 445 11.00 -5.75 26.20
CA LEU A 445 11.08 -5.05 24.93
C LEU A 445 9.90 -4.09 24.78
N TYR A 446 10.18 -2.80 24.68
CA TYR A 446 9.21 -1.79 24.28
C TYR A 446 9.23 -1.67 22.76
N LEU A 447 8.09 -1.90 22.11
CA LEU A 447 7.97 -2.07 20.66
C LEU A 447 7.02 -1.02 20.06
N LEU A 448 7.58 -0.02 19.39
CA LEU A 448 6.89 1.21 18.97
C LEU A 448 6.33 1.11 17.56
N HIS A 449 5.10 1.61 17.39
CA HIS A 449 4.35 1.56 16.13
C HIS A 449 4.67 2.75 15.20
N GLY A 450 4.28 2.67 13.94
CA GLY A 450 4.44 3.68 12.89
C GLY A 450 3.40 4.80 12.94
N ILE A 451 3.53 5.81 12.08
CA ILE A 451 2.76 7.06 12.20
C ILE A 451 1.23 6.90 12.04
N GLY A 452 0.81 5.94 11.21
CA GLY A 452 -0.59 5.58 11.00
C GLY A 452 -1.14 4.59 12.03
N GLY A 453 -0.29 4.08 12.91
CA GLY A 453 -0.60 3.00 13.84
C GLY A 453 -1.19 3.44 15.18
N ASP A 454 -1.32 2.41 16.01
CA ASP A 454 -1.73 2.43 17.41
C ASP A 454 -1.11 1.20 18.12
N GLU A 455 -1.48 0.96 19.38
CA GLU A 455 -1.01 -0.15 20.21
C GLU A 455 -1.27 -1.57 19.65
N THR A 456 -2.04 -1.69 18.56
CA THR A 456 -2.35 -2.97 17.91
C THR A 456 -1.68 -3.15 16.53
N GLU A 457 -0.94 -2.14 16.03
CA GLU A 457 -0.36 -2.20 14.67
C GLU A 457 0.60 -3.38 14.47
N TRP A 458 1.49 -3.61 15.42
CA TRP A 458 2.41 -4.75 15.39
C TRP A 458 1.67 -6.08 15.29
N GLN A 459 0.55 -6.23 16.02
CA GLN A 459 -0.29 -7.42 15.92
C GLN A 459 -0.93 -7.57 14.54
N ARG A 460 -1.49 -6.48 13.99
CA ARG A 460 -2.14 -6.47 12.68
C ARG A 460 -1.18 -6.81 11.54
N PHE A 461 0.07 -6.36 11.62
CA PHE A 461 1.04 -6.45 10.53
C PHE A 461 2.03 -7.61 10.68
N CYS A 462 2.53 -7.86 11.88
CA CYS A 462 3.70 -8.72 12.09
C CYS A 462 3.43 -9.94 12.98
N GLN A 463 2.32 -9.97 13.73
CA GLN A 463 1.98 -11.05 14.69
C GLN A 463 3.15 -11.37 15.65
N PRO A 464 3.64 -10.37 16.42
CA PRO A 464 4.81 -10.53 17.29
C PRO A 464 4.66 -11.68 18.29
N GLU A 465 3.45 -11.96 18.77
CA GLU A 465 3.16 -13.09 19.65
C GLU A 465 3.55 -14.43 19.02
N THR A 466 3.30 -14.62 17.73
CA THR A 466 3.63 -15.86 17.02
C THR A 466 5.12 -15.98 16.77
N ILE A 467 5.76 -14.87 16.37
CA ILE A 467 7.22 -14.81 16.19
C ILE A 467 7.93 -15.16 17.49
N LEU A 468 7.51 -14.56 18.61
CA LEU A 468 8.14 -14.74 19.91
C LEU A 468 7.87 -16.13 20.48
N ASP A 469 6.64 -16.64 20.40
CA ASP A 469 6.32 -18.01 20.83
C ASP A 469 7.20 -19.03 20.09
N ASN A 470 7.31 -18.91 18.76
CA ASN A 470 8.14 -19.79 17.94
C ASN A 470 9.62 -19.71 18.35
N LEU A 471 10.17 -18.50 18.49
CA LEU A 471 11.57 -18.30 18.88
C LEU A 471 11.86 -18.82 20.29
N ILE A 472 10.94 -18.61 21.24
CA ILE A 472 11.09 -19.07 22.63
C ILE A 472 11.00 -20.60 22.69
N ALA A 473 10.07 -21.20 21.96
CA ALA A 473 9.92 -22.66 21.89
C ALA A 473 11.15 -23.33 21.26
N ASP A 474 11.76 -22.69 20.25
CA ASP A 474 12.99 -23.15 19.60
C ASP A 474 14.25 -22.84 20.43
N GLY A 475 14.12 -22.14 21.56
CA GLY A 475 15.25 -21.75 22.42
C GLY A 475 16.16 -20.68 21.80
N LEU A 476 15.66 -19.94 20.80
CA LEU A 476 16.38 -18.91 20.06
C LEU A 476 16.22 -17.50 20.63
N ALA A 477 15.23 -17.27 21.48
CA ALA A 477 15.03 -15.99 22.19
C ALA A 477 14.84 -16.21 23.70
N GLU A 478 15.35 -15.26 24.49
CA GLU A 478 15.09 -15.21 25.93
C GLU A 478 13.60 -14.94 26.19
N PRO A 479 12.92 -15.68 27.08
CA PRO A 479 11.56 -15.35 27.50
C PRO A 479 11.49 -13.91 28.03
N MET A 480 10.70 -13.06 27.36
CA MET A 480 10.64 -11.62 27.62
C MET A 480 9.20 -11.10 27.59
N ILE A 481 8.95 -10.00 28.28
CA ILE A 481 7.71 -9.23 28.15
C ILE A 481 7.86 -8.30 26.95
N VAL A 482 6.82 -8.17 26.13
CA VAL A 482 6.80 -7.18 25.03
C VAL A 482 5.65 -6.20 25.23
N VAL A 483 5.98 -4.92 25.26
CA VAL A 483 5.04 -3.83 25.51
C VAL A 483 4.89 -3.01 24.24
N MET A 484 3.68 -2.92 23.72
CA MET A 484 3.32 -2.16 22.52
C MET A 484 2.42 -0.99 22.92
N PRO A 485 3.00 0.13 23.37
CA PRO A 485 2.24 1.33 23.73
C PRO A 485 1.76 2.09 22.50
N ASN A 486 0.74 2.91 22.67
CA ASN A 486 0.38 3.92 21.67
C ASN A 486 1.41 5.07 21.74
N GLY A 487 2.14 5.31 20.67
CA GLY A 487 3.16 6.36 20.59
C GLY A 487 2.60 7.78 20.43
N ARG A 488 1.28 7.94 20.24
CA ARG A 488 0.61 9.23 20.04
C ARG A 488 0.15 9.83 21.38
N ALA A 489 1.04 10.48 22.11
CA ALA A 489 0.81 10.95 23.49
C ALA A 489 -0.09 12.22 23.57
N GLN A 490 -1.38 12.08 23.27
CA GLN A 490 -2.40 13.13 23.36
C GLN A 490 -3.76 12.56 23.77
N GLU A 491 -4.70 13.43 24.14
CA GLU A 491 -6.02 13.03 24.66
C GLU A 491 -6.86 12.23 23.63
N ASN A 492 -6.83 12.65 22.36
CA ASN A 492 -7.37 11.85 21.26
C ASN A 492 -6.23 11.15 20.51
N ASP A 493 -5.85 9.98 20.99
CA ASP A 493 -4.75 9.17 20.47
C ASP A 493 -5.14 8.28 19.28
N ARG A 494 -6.34 8.45 18.72
CA ARG A 494 -6.80 7.72 17.52
C ARG A 494 -6.03 8.17 16.28
N ALA A 495 -5.72 7.21 15.41
CA ALA A 495 -5.14 7.45 14.09
C ALA A 495 -6.19 7.95 13.08
N VAL A 496 -6.75 9.14 13.32
CA VAL A 496 -7.80 9.75 12.48
C VAL A 496 -7.40 11.15 12.03
N GLY A 497 -7.83 11.54 10.83
CA GLY A 497 -7.47 12.84 10.25
C GLY A 497 -6.01 12.91 9.82
N ASN A 498 -5.40 14.11 9.90
CA ASN A 498 -3.99 14.29 9.56
C ASN A 498 -3.08 13.76 10.67
N VAL A 499 -2.62 12.52 10.55
CA VAL A 499 -1.71 11.89 11.52
C VAL A 499 -0.39 12.63 11.68
N PHE A 500 0.08 13.38 10.66
CA PHE A 500 1.29 14.21 10.76
C PHE A 500 1.10 15.47 11.63
N ALA A 501 -0.15 15.91 11.84
CA ALA A 501 -0.45 17.00 12.79
C ALA A 501 -0.23 16.57 14.25
N SER A 502 -0.10 15.27 14.52
CA SER A 502 0.23 14.72 15.85
C SER A 502 1.73 14.74 16.16
N ALA A 503 2.58 15.37 15.34
CA ALA A 503 4.03 15.47 15.59
C ALA A 503 4.41 15.94 17.01
N PRO A 504 3.75 16.94 17.62
CA PRO A 504 4.00 17.30 19.02
C PRO A 504 3.65 16.19 20.01
N ALA A 505 2.60 15.40 19.74
CA ALA A 505 2.21 14.27 20.57
C ALA A 505 3.20 13.09 20.47
N PHE A 506 3.78 12.85 19.30
CA PHE A 506 4.84 11.86 19.12
C PHE A 506 6.14 12.27 19.83
N ALA A 507 6.45 13.57 19.89
CA ALA A 507 7.59 14.06 20.67
C ALA A 507 7.34 13.96 22.19
N ARG A 508 6.11 14.27 22.64
CA ARG A 508 5.71 14.14 24.06
C ARG A 508 5.75 12.69 24.57
N PHE A 509 5.70 11.71 23.66
CA PHE A 509 5.67 10.30 24.04
C PHE A 509 6.95 9.83 24.74
N GLU A 510 8.09 10.50 24.60
CA GLU A 510 9.29 10.16 25.38
C GLU A 510 9.03 10.26 26.89
N ALA A 511 8.42 11.36 27.34
CA ALA A 511 8.04 11.54 28.74
C ALA A 511 6.99 10.51 29.17
N ASP A 512 5.97 10.26 28.35
CA ASP A 512 4.97 9.22 28.65
C ASP A 512 5.61 7.82 28.75
N LEU A 513 6.58 7.50 27.90
CA LEU A 513 7.31 6.23 27.94
C LEU A 513 8.11 6.08 29.24
N LEU A 514 8.90 7.10 29.58
CA LEU A 514 9.83 7.07 30.72
C LEU A 514 9.11 7.22 32.07
N ASP A 515 8.14 8.14 32.17
CA ASP A 515 7.53 8.54 33.43
C ASP A 515 6.23 7.77 33.74
N ASP A 516 5.53 7.22 32.73
CA ASP A 516 4.24 6.56 32.92
C ASP A 516 4.24 5.08 32.49
N VAL A 517 4.67 4.77 31.26
CA VAL A 517 4.61 3.40 30.70
C VAL A 517 5.56 2.46 31.42
N ILE A 518 6.85 2.81 31.51
CA ILE A 518 7.86 1.97 32.19
C ILE A 518 7.46 1.70 33.65
N PRO A 519 7.15 2.74 34.48
CA PRO A 519 6.73 2.52 35.86
C PRO A 519 5.43 1.71 35.99
N THR A 520 4.48 1.88 35.06
CA THR A 520 3.26 1.06 35.05
C THR A 520 3.58 -0.41 34.80
N ILE A 521 4.47 -0.71 33.87
CA ILE A 521 4.85 -2.09 33.56
C ILE A 521 5.61 -2.72 34.74
N GLU A 522 6.55 -2.00 35.34
CA GLU A 522 7.33 -2.49 36.48
C GLU A 522 6.49 -2.69 37.75
N SER A 523 5.39 -1.95 37.91
CA SER A 523 4.48 -2.10 39.06
C SER A 523 3.48 -3.24 38.90
N ARG A 524 3.17 -3.65 37.65
CA ARG A 524 2.13 -4.65 37.36
C ARG A 524 2.68 -6.01 36.93
N TYR A 525 3.91 -6.06 36.42
CA TYR A 525 4.55 -7.27 35.93
C TYR A 525 5.90 -7.50 36.60
N SER A 526 6.36 -8.74 36.57
CA SER A 526 7.61 -9.16 37.19
C SER A 526 8.80 -8.85 36.29
N VAL A 527 9.32 -7.63 36.44
CA VAL A 527 10.31 -7.04 35.51
C VAL A 527 11.70 -7.00 36.13
N ALA A 528 12.72 -7.30 35.32
CA ALA A 528 14.10 -6.90 35.61
C ALA A 528 14.29 -5.45 35.15
N ALA A 529 14.32 -4.52 36.10
CA ALA A 529 14.15 -3.08 35.83
C ALA A 529 15.46 -2.32 35.50
N ASP A 530 16.60 -2.99 35.41
CA ASP A 530 17.84 -2.34 35.00
C ASP A 530 17.96 -2.23 33.48
N ARG A 531 18.85 -1.35 33.02
CA ARG A 531 19.04 -1.07 31.58
C ARG A 531 19.44 -2.29 30.76
N GLU A 532 20.18 -3.24 31.33
CA GLU A 532 20.64 -4.42 30.59
C GLU A 532 19.48 -5.38 30.28
N HIS A 533 18.34 -5.21 30.96
CA HIS A 533 17.11 -5.96 30.74
C HIS A 533 16.01 -5.12 30.08
N ARG A 534 16.35 -3.94 29.54
CA ARG A 534 15.41 -3.06 28.82
C ARG A 534 15.85 -2.80 27.39
N ALA A 535 15.00 -3.20 26.44
CA ALA A 535 15.17 -2.96 25.01
C ALA A 535 14.09 -2.01 24.47
N LEU A 536 14.44 -1.23 23.46
CA LEU A 536 13.53 -0.37 22.74
C LEU A 536 13.70 -0.57 21.23
N ALA A 537 12.62 -0.91 20.53
CA ALA A 537 12.63 -1.01 19.09
C ALA A 537 11.34 -0.47 18.46
N GLY A 538 11.32 -0.26 17.15
CA GLY A 538 10.10 0.16 16.47
C GLY A 538 10.21 0.18 14.95
N LEU A 539 9.04 0.34 14.30
CA LEU A 539 8.91 0.43 12.84
C LEU A 539 8.64 1.86 12.39
N SER A 540 9.18 2.27 11.24
CA SER A 540 8.87 3.56 10.61
C SER A 540 9.09 4.75 11.56
N MET A 541 8.03 5.51 11.87
CA MET A 541 8.06 6.57 12.90
C MET A 541 8.51 6.03 14.27
N GLY A 542 8.00 4.87 14.67
CA GLY A 542 8.40 4.17 15.89
C GLY A 542 9.87 3.74 15.86
N GLY A 543 10.41 3.42 14.68
CA GLY A 543 11.85 3.16 14.50
C GLY A 543 12.68 4.41 14.76
N GLY A 544 12.25 5.56 14.23
CA GLY A 544 12.88 6.85 14.54
C GLY A 544 12.74 7.25 16.01
N GLN A 545 11.58 7.00 16.64
CA GLN A 545 11.38 7.23 18.07
C GLN A 545 12.27 6.31 18.92
N ALA A 546 12.38 5.03 18.55
CA ALA A 546 13.23 4.08 19.26
C ALA A 546 14.71 4.51 19.23
N LEU A 547 15.19 4.99 18.09
CA LEU A 547 16.53 5.55 17.98
C LEU A 547 16.69 6.81 18.83
N ASN A 548 15.79 7.80 18.69
CA ASN A 548 15.88 9.07 19.43
C ASN A 548 15.87 8.85 20.94
N PHE A 549 14.91 8.08 21.45
CA PHE A 549 14.72 7.89 22.89
C PHE A 549 15.74 6.90 23.44
N GLY A 550 16.04 5.83 22.70
CA GLY A 550 17.01 4.82 23.12
C GLY A 550 18.43 5.39 23.24
N LEU A 551 18.87 6.15 22.23
CA LEU A 551 20.20 6.75 22.20
C LEU A 551 20.29 8.02 23.06
N GLY A 552 19.17 8.71 23.29
CA GLY A 552 19.07 9.83 24.23
C GLY A 552 19.08 9.41 25.70
N ASN A 553 18.74 8.15 26.02
CA ASN A 553 18.60 7.64 27.39
C ASN A 553 19.40 6.34 27.57
N LEU A 554 20.71 6.38 27.31
CA LEU A 554 21.60 5.22 27.41
C LEU A 554 21.66 4.62 28.82
N ASP A 555 21.35 5.38 29.86
CA ASP A 555 21.22 4.92 31.24
C ASP A 555 19.96 4.07 31.48
N VAL A 556 18.96 4.16 30.60
CA VAL A 556 17.69 3.44 30.67
C VAL A 556 17.65 2.25 29.71
N PHE A 557 18.22 2.36 28.52
CA PHE A 557 18.18 1.32 27.48
C PHE A 557 19.58 0.82 27.10
N ALA A 558 19.73 -0.50 27.00
CA ALA A 558 20.97 -1.12 26.52
C ALA A 558 20.87 -1.73 25.12
N TRP A 559 19.66 -1.93 24.61
CA TRP A 559 19.39 -2.57 23.32
C TRP A 559 18.42 -1.69 22.54
N VAL A 560 18.84 -1.19 21.38
CA VAL A 560 18.06 -0.24 20.58
C VAL A 560 17.94 -0.73 19.15
N GLY A 561 16.73 -0.73 18.59
CA GLY A 561 16.46 -1.17 17.21
C GLY A 561 15.58 -0.21 16.41
N GLY A 562 16.07 0.26 15.28
CA GLY A 562 15.28 1.02 14.30
C GLY A 562 15.04 0.19 13.05
N PHE A 563 13.77 -0.08 12.73
CA PHE A 563 13.37 -0.75 11.49
C PHE A 563 12.70 0.27 10.58
N SER A 564 13.22 0.43 9.36
CA SER A 564 12.71 1.38 8.37
C SER A 564 12.53 2.81 8.91
N SER A 565 13.49 3.31 9.71
CA SER A 565 13.34 4.55 10.49
C SER A 565 12.91 5.78 9.67
N ALA A 566 11.87 6.48 10.11
CA ALA A 566 11.30 7.62 9.39
C ALA A 566 12.02 8.96 9.71
N PRO A 567 11.71 10.07 8.99
CA PRO A 567 12.44 11.34 9.10
C PRO A 567 12.26 12.09 10.43
N ASN A 568 11.51 11.55 11.39
CA ASN A 568 11.52 12.04 12.78
C ASN A 568 12.80 11.61 13.53
N THR A 569 13.62 10.74 12.95
CA THR A 569 14.95 10.41 13.47
C THR A 569 15.83 11.66 13.45
N GLN A 570 16.48 11.95 14.57
CA GLN A 570 17.38 13.11 14.68
C GLN A 570 18.60 12.96 13.74
N PRO A 571 19.20 14.08 13.29
CA PRO A 571 20.47 14.04 12.58
C PRO A 571 21.52 13.22 13.36
N PRO A 572 22.38 12.43 12.71
CA PRO A 572 23.23 11.46 13.41
C PRO A 572 24.11 12.04 14.53
N ALA A 573 24.62 13.26 14.36
CA ALA A 573 25.44 13.93 15.38
C ALA A 573 24.61 14.41 16.60
N GLU A 574 23.32 14.68 16.43
CA GLU A 574 22.40 14.99 17.53
C GLU A 574 21.90 13.70 18.20
N LEU A 575 21.69 12.66 17.39
CA LEU A 575 21.26 11.34 17.84
C LEU A 575 22.33 10.63 18.68
N VAL A 576 23.60 10.78 18.31
CA VAL A 576 24.75 10.20 19.02
C VAL A 576 25.82 11.29 19.21
N PRO A 577 25.59 12.21 20.16
CA PRO A 577 26.51 13.32 20.44
C PRO A 577 27.77 12.87 21.17
N ASP A 578 27.73 11.71 21.82
CA ASP A 578 28.88 11.03 22.44
C ASP A 578 29.02 9.58 21.92
N PRO A 579 29.74 9.37 20.80
CA PRO A 579 29.97 8.04 20.24
C PRO A 579 30.72 7.09 21.18
N ALA A 580 31.55 7.61 22.09
CA ALA A 580 32.29 6.78 23.05
C ALA A 580 31.33 6.21 24.10
N ALA A 581 30.42 7.04 24.63
CA ALA A 581 29.37 6.56 25.52
C ALA A 581 28.48 5.51 24.86
N ALA A 582 28.06 5.73 23.60
CA ALA A 582 27.26 4.75 22.86
C ALA A 582 27.99 3.40 22.71
N ARG A 583 29.29 3.44 22.37
CA ARG A 583 30.14 2.24 22.24
C ARG A 583 30.30 1.47 23.55
N GLU A 584 30.44 2.17 24.67
CA GLU A 584 30.67 1.54 25.97
C GLU A 584 29.38 1.01 26.60
N GLN A 585 28.25 1.71 26.39
CA GLN A 585 27.02 1.43 27.11
C GLN A 585 26.04 0.53 26.33
N LEU A 586 25.97 0.61 25.01
CA LEU A 586 25.05 -0.23 24.23
C LEU A 586 25.55 -1.68 24.16
N LYS A 587 24.63 -2.62 24.34
CA LYS A 587 24.86 -4.05 24.09
C LYS A 587 24.53 -4.41 22.64
N LEU A 588 23.52 -3.75 22.07
CA LEU A 588 23.17 -3.86 20.65
C LEU A 588 22.55 -2.56 20.16
N LEU A 589 23.04 -2.08 19.02
CA LEU A 589 22.37 -1.09 18.19
C LEU A 589 22.04 -1.76 16.86
N TRP A 590 20.76 -1.81 16.50
CA TRP A 590 20.26 -2.43 15.28
C TRP A 590 19.67 -1.37 14.37
N LEU A 591 20.24 -1.23 13.18
CA LEU A 591 19.69 -0.43 12.11
C LEU A 591 19.28 -1.38 10.99
N ALA A 592 18.02 -1.31 10.60
CA ALA A 592 17.53 -2.03 9.44
C ALA A 592 16.60 -1.18 8.59
N CYS A 593 16.61 -1.50 7.31
CA CYS A 593 15.75 -0.92 6.30
C CYS A 593 15.89 -1.78 5.04
N GLY A 594 14.81 -2.00 4.31
CA GLY A 594 14.89 -2.73 3.05
C GLY A 594 15.47 -1.90 1.91
N ASP A 595 16.10 -2.56 0.95
CA ASP A 595 16.69 -1.91 -0.24
C ASP A 595 15.64 -1.34 -1.22
N GLN A 596 14.35 -1.62 -0.98
CA GLN A 596 13.21 -1.02 -1.69
C GLN A 596 12.45 0.00 -0.83
N ASP A 597 12.93 0.33 0.38
CA ASP A 597 12.34 1.36 1.22
C ASP A 597 12.86 2.77 0.87
N GLY A 598 11.95 3.69 0.52
CA GLY A 598 12.28 5.09 0.24
C GLY A 598 12.91 5.84 1.43
N LEU A 599 12.76 5.33 2.64
CA LEU A 599 13.34 5.86 3.86
C LEU A 599 14.78 5.39 4.14
N ILE A 600 15.35 4.52 3.30
CA ILE A 600 16.69 3.95 3.51
C ILE A 600 17.78 4.99 3.81
N ARG A 601 17.70 6.18 3.20
CA ARG A 601 18.63 7.31 3.44
C ARG A 601 18.72 7.74 4.90
N ILE A 602 17.65 7.57 5.68
CA ILE A 602 17.62 7.92 7.10
C ILE A 602 18.50 6.95 7.86
N SER A 603 18.27 5.66 7.73
CA SER A 603 19.07 4.62 8.38
C SER A 603 20.51 4.58 7.85
N GLN A 604 20.73 4.80 6.55
CA GLN A 604 22.07 4.96 5.96
C GLN A 604 22.83 6.13 6.58
N GLY A 605 22.17 7.27 6.81
CA GLY A 605 22.79 8.43 7.45
C GLY A 605 23.31 8.10 8.85
N VAL A 606 22.51 7.37 9.64
CA VAL A 606 22.93 6.89 10.96
C VAL A 606 24.05 5.85 10.85
N HIS A 607 23.90 4.85 9.96
CA HIS A 607 24.92 3.83 9.70
C HIS A 607 26.28 4.45 9.35
N GLY A 608 26.31 5.40 8.40
CA GLY A 608 27.52 6.08 7.97
C GLY A 608 28.21 6.83 9.11
N TYR A 609 27.46 7.57 9.92
CA TYR A 609 28.01 8.28 11.08
C TYR A 609 28.57 7.34 12.14
N LEU A 610 27.85 6.27 12.47
CA LEU A 610 28.32 5.27 13.45
C LEU A 610 29.58 4.57 12.95
N LYS A 611 29.65 4.26 11.66
CA LYS A 611 30.82 3.66 11.02
C LYS A 611 32.03 4.61 11.04
N GLU A 612 31.82 5.89 10.74
CA GLU A 612 32.87 6.92 10.82
C GLU A 612 33.44 7.07 12.24
N HIS A 613 32.61 6.87 13.27
CA HIS A 613 32.98 7.03 14.68
C HIS A 613 33.24 5.70 15.41
N ASP A 614 33.43 4.60 14.68
CA ASP A 614 33.69 3.24 15.21
C ASP A 614 32.70 2.80 16.32
N VAL A 615 31.42 3.15 16.22
CA VAL A 615 30.39 2.67 17.15
C VAL A 615 29.86 1.32 16.68
N PRO A 616 29.96 0.24 17.48
CA PRO A 616 29.46 -1.08 17.10
C PRO A 616 27.94 -1.06 16.88
N HIS A 617 27.51 -1.53 15.72
CA HIS A 617 26.09 -1.65 15.37
C HIS A 617 25.90 -2.71 14.29
N VAL A 618 24.68 -3.22 14.19
CA VAL A 618 24.22 -4.00 13.05
C VAL A 618 23.66 -3.02 12.01
N TRP A 619 24.09 -3.19 10.77
CA TRP A 619 23.44 -2.63 9.59
C TRP A 619 22.91 -3.77 8.74
N HIS A 620 21.59 -3.97 8.72
CA HIS A 620 20.94 -5.05 8.00
C HIS A 620 20.02 -4.47 6.93
N VAL A 621 20.35 -4.71 5.66
CA VAL A 621 19.52 -4.30 4.53
C VAL A 621 18.99 -5.55 3.84
N ASP A 622 17.69 -5.80 3.96
CA ASP A 622 17.02 -6.88 3.24
C ASP A 622 16.47 -6.40 1.89
N SER A 623 15.84 -7.29 1.13
CA SER A 623 15.28 -6.96 -0.20
C SER A 623 13.83 -6.44 -0.17
N HIS A 624 13.32 -6.04 1.00
CA HIS A 624 11.91 -5.64 1.17
C HIS A 624 11.72 -4.12 1.03
N GLY A 625 10.46 -3.68 1.02
CA GLY A 625 10.09 -2.27 0.99
C GLY A 625 9.76 -1.73 2.39
N HIS A 626 9.10 -0.57 2.43
CA HIS A 626 8.55 -0.01 3.67
C HIS A 626 7.28 -0.76 4.10
N ASP A 627 7.42 -2.05 4.45
CA ASP A 627 6.28 -2.95 4.57
C ASP A 627 6.41 -3.97 5.73
N PRO A 628 5.31 -4.66 6.11
CA PRO A 628 5.29 -5.62 7.22
C PRO A 628 6.27 -6.80 7.11
N THR A 629 6.78 -7.10 5.93
CA THR A 629 7.77 -8.17 5.73
C THR A 629 9.11 -7.75 6.31
N GLU A 630 9.57 -6.54 6.02
CA GLU A 630 10.78 -5.93 6.62
C GLU A 630 10.65 -5.86 8.15
N TRP A 631 9.54 -5.32 8.65
CA TRP A 631 9.35 -5.13 10.10
C TRP A 631 9.28 -6.46 10.85
N GLY A 632 8.55 -7.43 10.30
CA GLY A 632 8.44 -8.76 10.91
C GLY A 632 9.76 -9.53 10.86
N ALA A 633 10.48 -9.47 9.74
CA ALA A 633 11.77 -10.14 9.59
C ALA A 633 12.82 -9.56 10.55
N ASN A 634 12.86 -8.24 10.68
CA ASN A 634 13.77 -7.58 11.61
C ASN A 634 13.38 -7.82 13.06
N LEU A 635 12.09 -7.90 13.41
CA LEU A 635 11.69 -8.33 14.75
C LEU A 635 12.18 -9.75 15.05
N TYR A 636 12.03 -10.68 14.09
CA TYR A 636 12.52 -12.07 14.25
C TYR A 636 14.04 -12.10 14.48
N LEU A 637 14.82 -11.36 13.71
CA LEU A 637 16.28 -11.33 13.84
C LEU A 637 16.74 -10.60 15.12
N PHE A 638 16.10 -9.48 15.43
CA PHE A 638 16.44 -8.66 16.60
C PHE A 638 16.11 -9.36 17.92
N ALA A 639 14.94 -10.01 18.03
CA ALA A 639 14.52 -10.69 19.25
C ALA A 639 15.45 -11.84 19.67
N GLN A 640 16.12 -12.49 18.70
CA GLN A 640 17.13 -13.51 18.96
C GLN A 640 18.43 -12.96 19.55
N ARG A 641 18.64 -11.65 19.47
CA ARG A 641 19.93 -10.99 19.74
C ARG A 641 19.94 -10.07 20.95
N ILE A 642 18.77 -9.79 21.51
CA ILE A 642 18.62 -9.00 22.73
C ILE A 642 18.59 -9.90 23.96
N PHE A 643 19.08 -9.38 25.09
CA PHE A 643 19.13 -10.08 26.38
C PHE A 643 19.95 -11.38 26.40
N ILE A 644 20.82 -11.59 25.41
CA ILE A 644 21.78 -12.70 25.43
C ILE A 644 22.78 -12.47 26.58
N LYS A 645 23.05 -13.53 27.34
CA LYS A 645 23.99 -13.54 28.48
C LYS A 645 25.44 -13.70 28.07
#